data_AF-A0A6A6AX51-F1
#
_entry.id   AF-A0A6A6AX51-F1
#
_cell.length_a   1.000
_cell.length_b   1.000
_cell.length_c   1.000
_cell.angle_alpha   90.00
_cell.angle_beta   90.00
_cell.angle_gamma   90.00
#
_symmetry.space_group_name_H-M   'P 1'
#
loop_
_entity.id
_entity.type
_entity.pdbx_description
1 polymer ?
#
loop_
_entity_poly.entity_id
_entity_poly.type
_entity_poly.pdbx_seq_one_letter_code
_entity_poly.pdbx_strand_id
1 'polypeptide(L)'
;MEQPPDPFEHDDYTVACICPMGVELAAVKGMLDETHPNLPLKRDAASYAFGNIGEHNIVIAVMPETGTNRAAQVALQLLNDFRSIRFGLLVGIGGGAPSENHDIRLGDIVVSKPTDTFGGVVQYDLGKRTAGGRFERTGSLKKPPSVLLAAVQQLEAKHRMEESEIPAHLAKMLDKYPKMKRGGYIFPGAGEDTLYDSDYDHKTGNTCSGCDRGRLVNRCHRDDNTPEIFYGTIGSGNAVIKDGTTREKLRRDLGILCVEMEAAGLMDTFQCLVIRGICDYADSHKNKRWQPYAAATAAAYMKEFLLMIPAVHVKETTDINHYPCTELPRHHVHFSLKGIPAINQFIGRQADIKRIEDFFEPGKGTQSRRKVFVLYGMGGIGKTQLAVEYLRTHQNDYSAIFWLDGSSEEQLRQSLVNSAFRISQEELKADTLVALRDSTTEKGVVVRGVLQWLSIPTNTRWLLVLDNVDYDYLSKPHDPGAFNIEEYFPDIDGGSVLITSRLKILRQRFKNGLEVGQTNSDDSKGILTNNAGRTIQDSDTLVKRLDGLPLALAQAGAYIGLNGMTATQYLKHYEDTWTELMENHEKFSVPEYQSRTVLTTWKLSYNQVKDKNDEAAGLLKLWSVLDPSNLWFELIEAVQQIHKENNIPIWLQTLAKKRLRYDTAMGILTQYCLARKIEGVDGHSMHPVLHTWCFTLAEREERECLKWVAACIVAAVVPKDDHPDAWKIQRRIYPHGNWVYQGIQDAQELVNDVKADVYFDMGLLFSYHSKLQKAEQMYRRALDGREKALGPGHTSTLN
;
A
#
# COMPACT_ATOMS: atom_id res chain seq x y z
N MET A 1 14.67 -40.53 -48.55
CA MET A 1 15.33 -39.39 -47.90
C MET A 1 14.30 -38.80 -46.96
N GLU A 2 14.40 -39.14 -45.68
CA GLU A 2 13.55 -38.56 -44.64
C GLU A 2 13.82 -37.05 -44.61
N GLN A 3 12.74 -36.25 -44.57
CA GLN A 3 12.86 -34.82 -44.35
C GLN A 3 13.59 -34.59 -43.02
N PRO A 4 14.52 -33.62 -42.92
CA PRO A 4 15.06 -33.26 -41.62
C PRO A 4 13.90 -32.90 -40.69
N PRO A 5 13.93 -33.29 -39.41
CA PRO A 5 12.89 -32.93 -38.46
C PRO A 5 12.69 -31.42 -38.46
N ASP A 6 11.45 -30.97 -38.31
CA ASP A 6 11.13 -29.54 -38.22
C ASP A 6 12.01 -28.87 -37.13
N PRO A 7 12.55 -27.67 -37.39
CA PRO A 7 13.40 -27.00 -36.42
C PRO A 7 12.59 -26.67 -35.16
N PHE A 8 13.13 -27.00 -33.98
CA PHE A 8 12.53 -26.63 -32.71
C PHE A 8 12.25 -25.11 -32.66
N GLU A 9 11.09 -24.73 -32.14
CA GLU A 9 10.68 -23.35 -31.90
C GLU A 9 10.62 -23.03 -30.40
N HIS A 10 10.50 -21.75 -30.05
CA HIS A 10 10.42 -21.34 -28.64
C HIS A 10 9.15 -21.91 -27.96
N ASP A 11 8.07 -22.08 -28.72
CA ASP A 11 6.78 -22.55 -28.19
C ASP A 11 6.75 -24.07 -27.94
N ASP A 12 7.77 -24.81 -28.38
CA ASP A 12 7.92 -26.25 -28.11
C ASP A 12 8.37 -26.54 -26.67
N TYR A 13 8.88 -25.55 -25.95
CA TYR A 13 9.41 -25.70 -24.60
C TYR A 13 8.32 -25.37 -23.57
N THR A 14 8.00 -26.35 -22.72
CA THR A 14 6.91 -26.25 -21.74
C THR A 14 7.39 -26.30 -20.30
N VAL A 15 8.64 -26.69 -20.06
CA VAL A 15 9.26 -26.75 -18.73
C VAL A 15 10.45 -25.82 -18.68
N ALA A 16 10.49 -24.99 -17.64
CA ALA A 16 11.63 -24.11 -17.38
C ALA A 16 12.46 -24.63 -16.20
N CYS A 17 13.78 -24.68 -16.34
CA CYS A 17 14.70 -25.01 -15.26
C CYS A 17 15.67 -23.86 -15.03
N ILE A 18 15.79 -23.39 -13.78
CA ILE A 18 16.74 -22.35 -13.40
C ILE A 18 17.87 -22.99 -12.58
N CYS A 19 19.11 -22.77 -13.04
CA CYS A 19 20.33 -23.23 -12.39
C CYS A 19 21.16 -22.00 -11.94
N PRO A 20 21.28 -21.75 -10.63
CA PRO A 20 22.05 -20.61 -10.11
C PRO A 20 23.55 -20.57 -10.49
N MET A 21 24.19 -21.73 -10.68
CA MET A 21 25.63 -21.86 -10.88
C MET A 21 26.00 -22.84 -12.01
N GLY A 22 27.18 -22.67 -12.59
CA GLY A 22 27.68 -23.55 -13.66
C GLY A 22 27.84 -25.03 -13.27
N VAL A 23 28.12 -25.33 -11.99
CA VAL A 23 28.17 -26.71 -11.47
C VAL A 23 26.78 -27.37 -11.48
N GLU A 24 25.73 -26.59 -11.24
CA GLU A 24 24.33 -27.04 -11.26
C GLU A 24 23.85 -27.19 -12.70
N LEU A 25 24.19 -26.23 -13.58
CA LEU A 25 23.90 -26.31 -15.01
C LEU A 25 24.50 -27.58 -15.64
N ALA A 26 25.74 -27.92 -15.30
CA ALA A 26 26.39 -29.12 -15.81
C ALA A 26 25.69 -30.40 -15.35
N ALA A 27 25.23 -30.48 -14.09
CA ALA A 27 24.44 -31.60 -13.60
C ALA A 27 23.10 -31.73 -14.34
N VAL A 28 22.35 -30.64 -14.47
CA VAL A 28 21.05 -30.63 -15.17
C VAL A 28 21.20 -30.99 -16.64
N LYS A 29 22.20 -30.43 -17.35
CA LYS A 29 22.51 -30.82 -18.74
C LYS A 29 22.93 -32.28 -18.85
N GLY A 30 23.64 -32.80 -17.84
CA GLY A 30 24.02 -34.21 -17.76
C GLY A 30 22.83 -35.17 -17.72
N MET A 31 21.69 -34.71 -17.22
CA MET A 31 20.46 -35.49 -17.08
C MET A 31 19.53 -35.43 -18.31
N LEU A 32 19.79 -34.56 -19.28
CA LEU A 32 19.03 -34.52 -20.53
C LEU A 32 19.18 -35.82 -21.33
N ASP A 33 18.07 -36.30 -21.89
CA ASP A 33 18.10 -37.43 -22.82
C ASP A 33 18.76 -36.98 -24.12
N GLU A 34 18.26 -35.89 -24.71
CA GLU A 34 18.79 -35.24 -25.90
C GLU A 34 19.06 -33.74 -25.64
N THR A 35 20.08 -33.19 -26.30
CA THR A 35 20.37 -31.75 -26.29
C THR A 35 19.93 -31.16 -27.62
N HIS A 36 19.10 -30.12 -27.56
CA HIS A 36 18.62 -29.45 -28.77
C HIS A 36 19.59 -28.34 -29.21
N PRO A 37 19.60 -27.96 -30.50
CA PRO A 37 20.36 -26.81 -30.97
C PRO A 37 19.92 -25.50 -30.30
N ASN A 38 20.82 -24.52 -30.28
CA ASN A 38 20.47 -23.19 -29.79
C ASN A 38 19.41 -22.56 -30.70
N LEU A 39 18.38 -21.99 -30.07
CA LEU A 39 17.38 -21.19 -30.76
C LEU A 39 17.89 -19.77 -31.00
N PRO A 40 17.47 -19.11 -32.11
CA PRO A 40 17.81 -17.71 -32.36
C PRO A 40 17.17 -16.82 -31.29
N LEU A 41 18.01 -16.25 -30.41
CA LEU A 41 17.57 -15.31 -29.38
C LEU A 41 17.55 -13.89 -29.95
N LYS A 42 16.49 -13.14 -29.70
CA LYS A 42 16.36 -11.72 -30.14
C LYS A 42 17.20 -10.74 -29.29
N ARG A 43 17.93 -11.23 -28.28
CA ARG A 43 18.62 -10.45 -27.22
C ARG A 43 19.97 -11.11 -26.87
N ASP A 44 21.01 -10.32 -26.61
CA ASP A 44 22.38 -10.81 -26.32
C ASP A 44 22.65 -11.23 -24.85
N ALA A 45 21.67 -11.13 -23.93
CA ALA A 45 21.96 -11.08 -22.49
C ALA A 45 21.70 -12.37 -21.67
N ALA A 46 20.92 -13.35 -22.15
CA ALA A 46 20.67 -14.60 -21.42
C ALA A 46 21.18 -15.82 -22.18
N SER A 47 21.94 -16.68 -21.48
CA SER A 47 22.42 -17.95 -22.02
C SER A 47 21.45 -19.06 -21.58
N TYR A 48 20.70 -19.58 -22.55
CA TYR A 48 19.84 -20.75 -22.36
C TYR A 48 20.51 -22.00 -22.91
N ALA A 49 20.22 -23.15 -22.29
CA ALA A 49 20.47 -24.46 -22.86
C ALA A 49 19.13 -25.18 -23.10
N PHE A 50 19.10 -26.06 -24.09
CA PHE A 50 17.88 -26.70 -24.56
C PHE A 50 18.04 -28.22 -24.62
N GLY A 51 16.98 -28.95 -24.33
CA GLY A 51 16.93 -30.39 -24.48
C GLY A 51 15.60 -30.96 -24.03
N ASN A 52 15.57 -32.28 -23.84
CA ASN A 52 14.40 -32.98 -23.32
C ASN A 52 14.74 -33.95 -22.18
N ILE A 53 13.72 -34.25 -21.38
CA ILE A 53 13.69 -35.39 -20.45
C ILE A 53 12.35 -36.10 -20.63
N GLY A 54 12.40 -37.36 -21.06
CA GLY A 54 11.20 -38.09 -21.47
C GLY A 54 10.45 -37.32 -22.56
N GLU A 55 9.18 -37.01 -22.30
CA GLU A 55 8.30 -36.28 -23.23
C GLU A 55 8.36 -34.75 -23.06
N HIS A 56 9.18 -34.24 -22.13
CA HIS A 56 9.21 -32.81 -21.78
C HIS A 56 10.38 -32.10 -22.43
N ASN A 57 10.10 -31.07 -23.23
CA ASN A 57 11.10 -30.13 -23.72
C ASN A 57 11.38 -29.08 -22.64
N ILE A 58 12.66 -28.95 -22.28
CA ILE A 58 13.14 -28.13 -21.17
C ILE A 58 14.05 -27.02 -21.67
N VAL A 59 13.74 -25.79 -21.29
CA VAL A 59 14.66 -24.66 -21.39
C VAL A 59 15.35 -24.45 -20.04
N ILE A 60 16.69 -24.41 -20.05
CA ILE A 60 17.52 -24.26 -18.87
C ILE A 60 18.19 -22.89 -18.89
N ALA A 61 17.87 -22.04 -17.92
CA ALA A 61 18.56 -20.77 -17.72
C ALA A 61 19.67 -20.92 -16.67
N VAL A 62 20.84 -20.34 -16.97
CA VAL A 62 21.90 -20.13 -15.98
C VAL A 62 21.91 -18.69 -15.51
N MET A 63 22.08 -18.50 -14.20
CA MET A 63 22.20 -17.17 -13.63
C MET A 63 23.64 -16.65 -13.71
N PRO A 64 23.88 -15.36 -14.02
CA PRO A 64 25.22 -14.78 -14.01
C PRO A 64 25.79 -14.69 -12.58
N GLU A 65 24.91 -14.46 -11.60
CA GLU A 65 25.23 -14.37 -10.17
C GLU A 65 24.06 -14.92 -9.35
N THR A 66 24.34 -15.54 -8.20
CA THR A 66 23.36 -16.05 -7.23
C THR A 66 22.62 -14.92 -6.51
N GLY A 67 21.43 -15.19 -5.99
CA GLY A 67 20.64 -14.23 -5.20
C GLY A 67 19.21 -13.99 -5.72
N THR A 68 18.33 -13.57 -4.82
CA THR A 68 16.87 -13.51 -5.07
C THR A 68 16.49 -12.56 -6.21
N ASN A 69 17.10 -11.37 -6.26
CA ASN A 69 16.80 -10.37 -7.28
C ASN A 69 17.22 -10.83 -8.69
N ARG A 70 18.36 -11.51 -8.79
CA ARG A 70 18.87 -12.06 -10.06
C ARG A 70 18.03 -13.23 -10.52
N ALA A 71 17.62 -14.11 -9.60
CA ALA A 71 16.72 -15.21 -9.89
C ALA A 71 15.40 -14.70 -10.49
N ALA A 72 14.79 -13.70 -9.85
CA ALA A 72 13.56 -13.06 -10.35
C ALA A 72 13.73 -12.47 -11.76
N GLN A 73 14.85 -11.77 -12.01
CA GLN A 73 15.15 -11.18 -13.31
C GLN A 73 15.28 -12.25 -14.41
N VAL A 74 16.03 -13.32 -14.15
CA VAL A 74 16.24 -14.42 -15.10
C VAL A 74 14.93 -15.16 -15.36
N ALA A 75 14.12 -15.41 -14.34
CA ALA A 75 12.82 -16.05 -14.49
C ALA A 75 11.85 -15.22 -15.34
N LEU A 76 11.75 -13.90 -15.07
CA LEU A 76 10.93 -13.00 -15.87
C LEU A 76 11.41 -12.94 -17.32
N GLN A 77 12.72 -12.94 -17.55
CA GLN A 77 13.26 -12.97 -18.90
C GLN A 77 12.92 -14.28 -19.62
N LEU A 78 13.09 -15.42 -18.94
CA LEU A 78 12.74 -16.74 -19.48
C LEU A 78 11.26 -16.81 -19.86
N LEU A 79 10.35 -16.38 -18.98
CA LEU A 79 8.91 -16.39 -19.25
C LEU A 79 8.50 -15.46 -20.39
N ASN A 80 9.28 -14.39 -20.65
CA ASN A 80 9.06 -13.51 -21.79
C ASN A 80 9.55 -14.11 -23.11
N ASP A 81 10.69 -14.81 -23.06
CA ASP A 81 11.32 -15.42 -24.22
C ASP A 81 10.63 -16.75 -24.61
N PHE A 82 10.03 -17.46 -23.65
CA PHE A 82 9.33 -18.75 -23.82
C PHE A 82 7.90 -18.68 -23.27
N ARG A 83 6.92 -18.56 -24.17
CA ARG A 83 5.52 -18.29 -23.78
C ARG A 83 4.75 -19.54 -23.37
N SER A 84 5.15 -20.71 -23.88
CA SER A 84 4.51 -22.00 -23.62
C SER A 84 4.89 -22.66 -22.30
N ILE A 85 5.64 -21.98 -21.43
CA ILE A 85 6.09 -22.52 -20.15
C ILE A 85 4.89 -22.73 -19.20
N ARG A 86 4.73 -23.97 -18.74
CA ARG A 86 3.64 -24.44 -17.88
C ARG A 86 4.00 -24.47 -16.40
N PHE A 87 5.26 -24.78 -16.10
CA PHE A 87 5.80 -24.71 -14.75
C PHE A 87 7.33 -24.57 -14.77
N GLY A 88 7.87 -24.12 -13.64
CA GLY A 88 9.30 -23.97 -13.42
C GLY A 88 9.86 -25.00 -12.45
N LEU A 89 11.16 -25.22 -12.53
CA LEU A 89 11.96 -25.95 -11.54
C LEU A 89 13.16 -25.06 -11.17
N LEU A 90 13.42 -24.93 -9.88
CA LEU A 90 14.65 -24.35 -9.36
C LEU A 90 15.51 -25.48 -8.84
N VAL A 91 16.57 -25.83 -9.58
CA VAL A 91 17.40 -26.99 -9.28
C VAL A 91 18.80 -26.51 -8.97
N GLY A 92 19.31 -26.90 -7.80
CA GLY A 92 20.65 -26.53 -7.39
C GLY A 92 21.04 -27.12 -6.06
N ILE A 93 21.96 -26.46 -5.37
CA ILE A 93 22.50 -26.90 -4.08
C ILE A 93 22.01 -26.02 -2.93
N GLY A 94 22.01 -26.57 -1.72
CA GLY A 94 21.65 -25.86 -0.48
C GLY A 94 22.46 -26.36 0.72
N GLY A 95 22.40 -25.60 1.81
CA GLY A 95 22.98 -25.99 3.10
C GLY A 95 21.94 -26.70 3.97
N GLY A 96 22.21 -27.94 4.39
CA GLY A 96 21.28 -28.76 5.17
C GLY A 96 21.13 -28.28 6.62
N ALA A 97 19.95 -28.52 7.19
CA ALA A 97 19.64 -28.26 8.60
C ALA A 97 19.14 -29.55 9.28
N PRO A 98 20.05 -30.48 9.64
CA PRO A 98 19.68 -31.78 10.22
C PRO A 98 18.96 -31.64 11.56
N SER A 99 18.11 -32.60 11.88
CA SER A 99 17.40 -32.71 13.17
C SER A 99 17.24 -34.17 13.58
N GLU A 100 16.83 -34.43 14.82
CA GLU A 100 16.54 -35.80 15.29
C GLU A 100 15.47 -36.50 14.44
N ASN A 101 14.51 -35.74 13.89
CA ASN A 101 13.43 -36.28 13.05
C ASN A 101 13.78 -36.33 11.56
N HIS A 102 14.83 -35.63 11.14
CA HIS A 102 15.26 -35.55 9.74
C HIS A 102 16.79 -35.60 9.73
N ASP A 103 17.35 -36.79 9.62
CA ASP A 103 18.80 -37.01 9.52
C ASP A 103 19.29 -36.65 8.11
N ILE A 104 19.29 -35.36 7.79
CA ILE A 104 19.73 -34.83 6.50
C ILE A 104 21.26 -34.95 6.41
N ARG A 105 21.74 -35.52 5.31
CA ARG A 105 23.16 -35.76 5.03
C ARG A 105 23.63 -35.07 3.75
N LEU A 106 24.95 -34.92 3.61
CA LEU A 106 25.53 -34.37 2.38
C LEU A 106 25.26 -35.32 1.21
N GLY A 107 24.79 -34.77 0.10
CA GLY A 107 24.32 -35.53 -1.05
C GLY A 107 22.83 -35.86 -1.04
N ASP A 108 22.12 -35.68 0.08
CA ASP A 108 20.66 -35.84 0.11
C ASP A 108 19.95 -34.72 -0.65
N ILE A 109 18.66 -34.91 -0.90
CA ILE A 109 17.82 -33.97 -1.63
C ILE A 109 16.73 -33.43 -0.72
N VAL A 110 16.54 -32.11 -0.74
CA VAL A 110 15.41 -31.43 -0.12
C VAL A 110 14.52 -30.85 -1.20
N VAL A 111 13.22 -31.16 -1.13
CA VAL A 111 12.20 -30.71 -2.07
C VAL A 111 11.19 -29.84 -1.34
N SER A 112 10.90 -28.65 -1.89
CA SER A 112 9.95 -27.73 -1.28
C SER A 112 8.54 -28.34 -1.24
N LYS A 113 8.00 -28.57 -0.04
CA LYS A 113 6.64 -29.05 0.18
C LYS A 113 5.92 -28.14 1.19
N PRO A 114 4.70 -27.66 0.91
CA PRO A 114 3.93 -26.86 1.85
C PRO A 114 3.73 -27.57 3.19
N THR A 115 3.83 -26.80 4.28
CA THR A 115 3.53 -27.20 5.65
C THR A 115 2.34 -26.39 6.16
N ASP A 116 1.89 -26.63 7.40
CA ASP A 116 0.80 -25.86 8.02
C ASP A 116 1.13 -24.36 8.14
N THR A 117 2.42 -24.01 8.13
CA THR A 117 2.92 -22.65 8.36
C THR A 117 3.43 -21.95 7.11
N PHE A 118 3.98 -22.69 6.13
CA PHE A 118 4.65 -22.11 4.96
C PHE A 118 4.27 -22.79 3.65
N GLY A 119 4.29 -22.04 2.55
CA GLY A 119 4.04 -22.55 1.19
C GLY A 119 5.12 -23.49 0.63
N GLY A 120 6.07 -23.96 1.45
CA GLY A 120 7.21 -24.79 1.07
C GLY A 120 8.53 -24.02 0.94
N VAL A 121 8.48 -22.69 0.89
CA VAL A 121 9.63 -21.80 1.00
C VAL A 121 9.31 -20.66 1.97
N VAL A 122 10.29 -20.26 2.77
CA VAL A 122 10.18 -19.14 3.69
C VAL A 122 11.34 -18.18 3.52
N GLN A 123 11.05 -16.89 3.29
CA GLN A 123 12.08 -15.87 3.27
C GLN A 123 12.43 -15.47 4.72
N TYR A 124 13.58 -15.92 5.22
CA TYR A 124 13.92 -15.76 6.65
C TYR A 124 14.44 -14.37 7.01
N ASP A 125 14.90 -13.58 6.02
CA ASP A 125 15.52 -12.26 6.22
C ASP A 125 14.61 -11.08 5.86
N LEU A 126 13.36 -11.34 5.46
CA LEU A 126 12.37 -10.30 5.17
C LEU A 126 11.51 -9.98 6.40
N GLY A 127 11.66 -8.77 6.94
CA GLY A 127 10.97 -8.40 8.17
C GLY A 127 11.31 -7.01 8.68
N LYS A 128 10.66 -6.65 9.79
CA LYS A 128 10.84 -5.37 10.48
C LYS A 128 11.78 -5.56 11.67
N ARG A 129 12.73 -4.64 11.83
CA ARG A 129 13.50 -4.52 13.07
C ARG A 129 12.77 -3.56 14.00
N THR A 130 12.44 -4.02 15.20
CA THR A 130 11.77 -3.24 16.25
C THR A 130 12.78 -2.76 17.29
N ALA A 131 12.36 -1.84 18.17
CA ALA A 131 13.21 -1.34 19.25
C ALA A 131 13.74 -2.52 20.12
N GLY A 132 15.03 -2.48 20.46
CA GLY A 132 15.72 -3.59 21.14
C GLY A 132 16.29 -4.68 20.22
N GLY A 133 16.27 -4.47 18.89
CA GLY A 133 16.94 -5.36 17.94
C GLY A 133 16.15 -6.63 17.59
N ARG A 134 14.90 -6.75 18.05
CA ARG A 134 14.01 -7.86 17.72
C ARG A 134 13.57 -7.77 16.25
N PHE A 135 13.82 -8.84 15.51
CA PHE A 135 13.41 -8.99 14.12
C PHE A 135 12.06 -9.73 14.04
N GLU A 136 11.08 -9.11 13.39
CA GLU A 136 9.77 -9.68 13.14
C GLU A 136 9.61 -9.93 11.64
N ARG A 137 9.57 -11.21 11.24
CA ARG A 137 9.42 -11.59 9.83
C ARG A 137 8.05 -11.16 9.32
N THR A 138 8.00 -10.63 8.09
CA THR A 138 6.78 -10.19 7.43
C THR A 138 6.66 -10.80 6.04
N GLY A 139 5.43 -11.04 5.58
CA GLY A 139 5.16 -11.59 4.24
C GLY A 139 5.03 -13.10 4.22
N SER A 140 4.50 -13.62 3.11
CA SER A 140 4.29 -15.04 2.84
C SER A 140 4.50 -15.32 1.36
N LEU A 141 5.26 -16.36 1.02
CA LEU A 141 5.51 -16.77 -0.36
C LEU A 141 4.44 -17.76 -0.83
N LYS A 142 4.11 -17.73 -2.12
CA LYS A 142 3.19 -18.72 -2.73
C LYS A 142 3.75 -20.15 -2.64
N LYS A 143 2.85 -21.13 -2.75
CA LYS A 143 3.19 -22.56 -2.85
C LYS A 143 3.43 -23.01 -4.30
N PRO A 144 4.16 -24.12 -4.53
CA PRO A 144 4.28 -24.72 -5.85
C PRO A 144 2.91 -25.06 -6.48
N PRO A 145 2.78 -25.09 -7.81
CA PRO A 145 1.57 -25.48 -8.52
C PRO A 145 1.02 -26.84 -8.08
N SER A 146 -0.31 -26.99 -8.13
CA SER A 146 -0.99 -28.22 -7.74
C SER A 146 -0.53 -29.44 -8.55
N VAL A 147 -0.23 -29.27 -9.85
CA VAL A 147 0.30 -30.34 -10.70
C VAL A 147 1.64 -30.86 -10.17
N LEU A 148 2.53 -29.96 -9.73
CA LEU A 148 3.82 -30.34 -9.16
C LEU A 148 3.65 -31.00 -7.79
N LEU A 149 2.75 -30.49 -6.96
CA LEU A 149 2.46 -31.08 -5.66
C LEU A 149 1.83 -32.47 -5.78
N ALA A 150 0.94 -32.69 -6.76
CA ALA A 150 0.38 -34.00 -7.05
C ALA A 150 1.46 -34.98 -7.52
N ALA A 151 2.36 -34.53 -8.42
CA ALA A 151 3.50 -35.33 -8.87
C ALA A 151 4.47 -35.67 -7.72
N VAL A 152 4.72 -34.74 -6.80
CA VAL A 152 5.51 -34.99 -5.58
C VAL A 152 4.86 -36.09 -4.74
N GLN A 153 3.54 -36.04 -4.52
CA GLN A 153 2.85 -37.07 -3.73
C GLN A 153 2.87 -38.44 -4.42
N GLN A 154 2.76 -38.48 -5.74
CA GLN A 154 2.86 -39.73 -6.50
C GLN A 154 4.27 -40.32 -6.43
N LEU A 155 5.30 -39.49 -6.58
CA LEU A 155 6.68 -39.93 -6.49
C LEU A 155 7.03 -40.40 -5.07
N GLU A 156 6.57 -39.70 -4.03
CA GLU A 156 6.71 -40.12 -2.64
C GLU A 156 6.01 -41.47 -2.38
N ALA A 157 4.83 -41.70 -2.97
CA ALA A 157 4.16 -42.99 -2.90
C ALA A 157 4.95 -44.09 -3.61
N LYS A 158 5.54 -43.81 -4.78
CA LYS A 158 6.41 -44.76 -5.50
C LYS A 158 7.63 -45.12 -4.66
N HIS A 159 8.33 -44.15 -4.07
CA HIS A 159 9.52 -44.39 -3.24
C HIS A 159 9.23 -45.14 -1.93
N ARG A 160 7.97 -45.20 -1.47
CA ARG A 160 7.57 -46.08 -0.37
C ARG A 160 7.38 -47.54 -0.80
N MET A 161 7.19 -47.77 -2.10
CA MET A 161 6.94 -49.10 -2.67
C MET A 161 8.19 -49.68 -3.33
N GLU A 162 9.01 -48.83 -3.93
CA GLU A 162 10.14 -49.18 -4.80
C GLU A 162 11.35 -48.30 -4.49
N GLU A 163 12.54 -48.80 -4.80
CA GLU A 163 13.79 -48.03 -4.71
C GLU A 163 13.81 -46.84 -5.69
N SER A 164 14.49 -45.75 -5.32
CA SER A 164 14.65 -44.59 -6.20
C SER A 164 15.54 -44.91 -7.40
N GLU A 165 15.21 -44.32 -8.56
CA GLU A 165 16.00 -44.44 -9.78
C GLU A 165 17.21 -43.47 -9.84
N ILE A 166 17.37 -42.61 -8.82
CA ILE A 166 18.47 -41.64 -8.73
C ILE A 166 19.85 -42.28 -8.93
N PRO A 167 20.22 -43.39 -8.25
CA PRO A 167 21.52 -44.02 -8.46
C PRO A 167 21.74 -44.48 -9.91
N ALA A 168 20.68 -44.97 -10.57
CA ALA A 168 20.73 -45.40 -11.96
C ALA A 168 20.89 -44.21 -12.92
N HIS A 169 20.20 -43.10 -12.67
CA HIS A 169 20.36 -41.85 -13.44
C HIS A 169 21.77 -41.26 -13.28
N LEU A 170 22.31 -41.27 -12.06
CA LEU A 170 23.68 -40.82 -11.79
C LEU A 170 24.71 -41.67 -12.55
N ALA A 171 24.57 -43.00 -12.51
CA ALA A 171 25.46 -43.90 -13.25
C ALA A 171 25.41 -43.61 -14.77
N LYS A 172 24.21 -43.51 -15.36
CA LYS A 172 24.02 -43.16 -16.77
C LYS A 172 24.65 -41.81 -17.14
N MET A 173 24.51 -40.79 -16.30
CA MET A 173 25.12 -39.48 -16.52
C MET A 173 26.66 -39.58 -16.53
N LEU A 174 27.24 -40.30 -15.57
CA LEU A 174 28.69 -40.45 -15.45
C LEU A 174 29.31 -41.27 -16.59
N ASP A 175 28.58 -42.25 -17.11
CA ASP A 175 28.97 -43.03 -18.29
C ASP A 175 28.88 -42.17 -19.56
N LYS A 176 27.81 -41.37 -19.71
CA LYS A 176 27.63 -40.43 -20.82
C LYS A 176 28.70 -39.32 -20.81
N TYR A 177 29.11 -38.85 -19.64
CA TYR A 177 30.08 -37.77 -19.48
C TYR A 177 31.23 -38.14 -18.51
N PRO A 178 32.25 -38.90 -18.96
CA PRO A 178 33.35 -39.35 -18.10
C PRO A 178 34.18 -38.22 -17.46
N LYS A 179 34.14 -37.00 -18.02
CA LYS A 179 34.74 -35.80 -17.40
C LYS A 179 34.05 -35.39 -16.10
N MET A 180 32.75 -35.63 -15.95
CA MET A 180 32.02 -35.36 -14.71
C MET A 180 32.47 -36.28 -13.57
N LYS A 181 32.85 -37.53 -13.89
CA LYS A 181 33.46 -38.45 -12.92
C LYS A 181 34.73 -37.87 -12.29
N ARG A 182 35.60 -37.28 -13.13
CA ARG A 182 36.82 -36.57 -12.69
C ARG A 182 36.52 -35.20 -12.06
N GLY A 183 35.39 -34.59 -12.41
CA GLY A 183 34.93 -33.30 -11.90
C GLY A 183 34.24 -33.34 -10.55
N GLY A 184 34.20 -34.50 -9.87
CA GLY A 184 33.65 -34.62 -8.52
C GLY A 184 32.15 -34.86 -8.44
N TYR A 185 31.46 -35.18 -9.55
CA TYR A 185 30.03 -35.52 -9.56
C TYR A 185 29.76 -36.97 -9.09
N ILE A 186 30.73 -37.59 -8.41
CA ILE A 186 30.62 -38.91 -7.79
C ILE A 186 30.41 -38.76 -6.30
N PHE A 187 29.82 -39.77 -5.67
CA PHE A 187 29.68 -39.81 -4.21
C PHE A 187 31.07 -39.70 -3.56
N PRO A 188 31.34 -38.66 -2.74
CA PRO A 188 32.65 -38.48 -2.11
C PRO A 188 32.99 -39.53 -1.06
N GLY A 189 32.00 -40.30 -0.58
CA GLY A 189 32.15 -41.33 0.45
C GLY A 189 31.54 -40.91 1.78
N ALA A 190 30.94 -41.88 2.50
CA ALA A 190 30.25 -41.62 3.78
C ALA A 190 31.16 -41.05 4.87
N GLY A 191 32.46 -41.37 4.84
CA GLY A 191 33.44 -40.82 5.78
C GLY A 191 33.73 -39.32 5.61
N GLU A 192 33.33 -38.73 4.47
CA GLU A 192 33.49 -37.30 4.18
C GLU A 192 32.22 -36.48 4.53
N ASP A 193 31.17 -37.15 5.02
CA ASP A 193 29.97 -36.53 5.57
C ASP A 193 30.16 -36.23 7.06
N THR A 194 30.77 -35.08 7.34
CA THR A 194 31.09 -34.65 8.71
C THR A 194 30.19 -33.52 9.18
N LEU A 195 29.39 -33.77 10.21
CA LEU A 195 28.60 -32.77 10.92
C LEU A 195 29.22 -32.51 12.30
N TYR A 196 29.54 -31.25 12.60
CA TYR A 196 30.01 -30.81 13.91
C TYR A 196 28.87 -30.25 14.76
N ASP A 197 29.08 -30.18 16.07
CA ASP A 197 28.16 -29.48 16.98
C ASP A 197 27.90 -28.04 16.50
N SER A 198 26.67 -27.55 16.64
CA SER A 198 26.26 -26.24 16.10
C SER A 198 27.01 -25.04 16.68
N ASP A 199 27.59 -25.19 17.88
CA ASP A 199 28.35 -24.17 18.61
C ASP A 199 29.88 -24.32 18.42
N TYR A 200 30.33 -25.29 17.60
CA TYR A 200 31.74 -25.49 17.31
C TYR A 200 32.12 -24.77 16.03
N ASP A 201 33.04 -23.80 16.14
CA ASP A 201 33.54 -23.05 14.99
C ASP A 201 34.78 -23.71 14.37
N HIS A 202 34.85 -23.61 13.05
CA HIS A 202 36.00 -24.06 12.27
C HIS A 202 37.25 -23.23 12.61
N LYS A 203 38.35 -23.89 12.97
CA LYS A 203 39.54 -23.20 13.51
C LYS A 203 40.36 -22.46 12.44
N THR A 204 40.86 -23.15 11.42
CA THR A 204 41.71 -22.57 10.34
C THR A 204 41.78 -23.46 9.10
N GLY A 205 42.02 -22.86 7.92
CA GLY A 205 42.21 -23.58 6.64
C GLY A 205 40.93 -23.84 5.85
N ASN A 206 41.05 -24.49 4.68
CA ASN A 206 39.91 -24.79 3.80
C ASN A 206 39.34 -26.22 4.00
N THR A 207 39.83 -26.95 5.00
CA THR A 207 39.49 -28.35 5.28
C THR A 207 39.36 -28.58 6.78
N CYS A 208 38.51 -29.52 7.19
CA CYS A 208 38.29 -29.83 8.61
C CYS A 208 39.36 -30.76 9.23
N SER A 209 40.53 -30.90 8.62
CA SER A 209 41.63 -31.75 9.11
C SER A 209 42.19 -31.30 10.46
N GLY A 210 42.13 -29.99 10.75
CA GLY A 210 42.54 -29.39 12.03
C GLY A 210 41.40 -29.22 13.04
N CYS A 211 40.19 -29.71 12.73
CA CYS A 211 39.05 -29.63 13.64
C CYS A 211 39.05 -30.78 14.64
N ASP A 212 38.50 -30.51 15.84
CA ASP A 212 38.40 -31.50 16.90
C ASP A 212 37.35 -32.56 16.56
N ARG A 213 37.81 -33.78 16.27
CA ARG A 213 36.93 -34.92 15.98
C ARG A 213 36.02 -35.32 17.14
N GLY A 214 36.34 -34.93 18.38
CA GLY A 214 35.47 -35.13 19.54
C GLY A 214 34.18 -34.29 19.50
N ARG A 215 34.13 -33.26 18.65
CA ARG A 215 32.97 -32.38 18.43
C ARG A 215 32.11 -32.78 17.24
N LEU A 216 32.33 -34.00 16.70
CA LEU A 216 31.49 -34.57 15.66
C LEU A 216 30.19 -35.09 16.26
N VAL A 217 29.07 -34.74 15.63
CA VAL A 217 27.76 -35.28 16.01
C VAL A 217 27.74 -36.77 15.69
N ASN A 218 27.50 -37.59 16.71
CA ASN A 218 27.39 -39.03 16.54
C ASN A 218 26.06 -39.38 15.86
N ARG A 219 26.13 -39.99 14.67
CA ARG A 219 24.97 -40.38 13.85
C ARG A 219 25.06 -41.86 13.54
N CYS A 220 23.92 -42.55 13.53
CA CYS A 220 23.87 -43.98 13.19
C CYS A 220 24.33 -44.21 11.74
N HIS A 221 24.88 -45.38 11.43
CA HIS A 221 25.19 -45.72 10.04
C HIS A 221 23.88 -45.92 9.27
N ARG A 222 23.79 -45.41 8.03
CA ARG A 222 22.65 -45.71 7.13
C ARG A 222 22.80 -47.10 6.54
N ASP A 223 21.70 -47.75 6.19
CA ASP A 223 21.76 -49.10 5.61
C ASP A 223 22.45 -49.13 4.24
N ASP A 224 22.37 -48.02 3.49
CA ASP A 224 23.09 -47.82 2.23
C ASP A 224 23.63 -46.38 2.04
N ASN A 225 24.21 -46.13 0.86
CA ASN A 225 24.78 -44.83 0.47
C ASN A 225 23.89 -44.09 -0.55
N THR A 226 22.63 -44.48 -0.68
CA THR A 226 21.70 -43.80 -1.60
C THR A 226 21.29 -42.44 -1.02
N PRO A 227 21.18 -41.39 -1.85
CA PRO A 227 20.64 -40.12 -1.41
C PRO A 227 19.20 -40.27 -0.92
N GLU A 228 18.92 -39.79 0.29
CA GLU A 228 17.54 -39.72 0.79
C GLU A 228 16.86 -38.42 0.32
N ILE A 229 15.52 -38.46 0.23
CA ILE A 229 14.71 -37.34 -0.23
C ILE A 229 13.84 -36.85 0.93
N PHE A 230 14.00 -35.58 1.28
CA PHE A 230 13.27 -34.93 2.34
C PHE A 230 12.31 -33.87 1.77
N TYR A 231 11.08 -33.86 2.27
CA TYR A 231 10.04 -32.95 1.81
C TYR A 231 9.65 -31.97 2.91
N GLY A 232 9.77 -30.67 2.66
CA GLY A 232 9.36 -29.67 3.66
C GLY A 232 9.73 -28.25 3.31
N THR A 233 9.86 -27.40 4.34
CA THR A 233 10.12 -25.97 4.15
C THR A 233 11.60 -25.72 3.86
N ILE A 234 11.88 -24.95 2.81
CA ILE A 234 13.22 -24.45 2.47
C ILE A 234 13.34 -22.99 2.92
N GLY A 235 14.39 -22.66 3.65
CA GLY A 235 14.73 -21.28 4.01
C GLY A 235 15.45 -20.58 2.87
N SER A 236 14.98 -19.40 2.49
CA SER A 236 15.58 -18.60 1.42
C SER A 236 15.93 -17.19 1.90
N GLY A 237 17.07 -16.64 1.48
CA GLY A 237 17.48 -15.29 1.87
C GLY A 237 18.68 -14.77 1.07
N ASN A 238 19.02 -13.51 1.29
CA ASN A 238 20.12 -12.82 0.61
C ASN A 238 21.48 -12.98 1.31
N ALA A 239 21.49 -13.54 2.52
CA ALA A 239 22.71 -13.76 3.29
C ALA A 239 23.12 -15.24 3.28
N VAL A 240 24.39 -15.50 2.93
CA VAL A 240 24.98 -16.84 3.07
C VAL A 240 25.07 -17.20 4.55
N ILE A 241 24.44 -18.30 4.96
CA ILE A 241 24.57 -18.82 6.33
C ILE A 241 25.87 -19.67 6.42
N LYS A 242 26.76 -19.25 7.32
CA LYS A 242 28.03 -19.92 7.65
C LYS A 242 28.24 -20.02 9.17
N ASP A 243 27.14 -20.13 9.90
CA ASP A 243 27.13 -20.17 11.37
C ASP A 243 26.14 -21.25 11.83
N GLY A 244 26.68 -22.27 12.50
CA GLY A 244 25.90 -23.42 12.96
C GLY A 244 24.82 -23.02 13.96
N THR A 245 25.07 -21.97 14.77
CA THR A 245 24.10 -21.46 15.74
C THR A 245 22.94 -20.75 15.05
N THR A 246 23.22 -19.90 14.06
CA THR A 246 22.20 -19.26 13.23
C THR A 246 21.38 -20.28 12.46
N ARG A 247 22.01 -21.30 11.86
CA ARG A 247 21.30 -22.41 11.20
C ARG A 247 20.34 -23.10 12.17
N GLU A 248 20.82 -23.47 13.36
CA GLU A 248 20.02 -24.17 14.36
C GLU A 248 18.84 -23.31 14.83
N LYS A 249 19.06 -22.00 14.98
CA LYS A 249 17.98 -21.05 15.27
C LYS A 249 16.93 -21.02 14.16
N LEU A 250 17.35 -20.89 12.90
CA LEU A 250 16.42 -20.89 11.76
C LEU A 250 15.64 -22.20 11.67
N ARG A 251 16.30 -23.34 11.91
CA ARG A 251 15.67 -24.67 11.94
C ARG A 251 14.60 -24.75 13.04
N ARG A 252 14.90 -24.29 14.25
CA ARG A 252 13.96 -24.31 15.39
C ARG A 252 12.78 -23.35 15.18
N ASP A 253 13.08 -22.11 14.79
CA ASP A 253 12.07 -21.05 14.70
C ASP A 253 11.16 -21.24 13.49
N LEU A 254 11.68 -21.82 12.39
CA LEU A 254 10.99 -21.87 11.10
C LEU A 254 10.73 -23.29 10.57
N GLY A 255 11.25 -24.33 11.21
CA GLY A 255 11.09 -25.71 10.75
C GLY A 255 11.72 -25.98 9.37
N ILE A 256 12.76 -25.22 9.00
CA ILE A 256 13.42 -25.38 7.69
C ILE A 256 14.29 -26.64 7.65
N LEU A 257 14.35 -27.28 6.47
CA LEU A 257 15.19 -28.45 6.22
C LEU A 257 16.53 -28.10 5.57
N CYS A 258 16.57 -27.00 4.81
CA CYS A 258 17.80 -26.45 4.25
C CYS A 258 17.69 -24.95 4.00
N VAL A 259 18.83 -24.30 3.72
CA VAL A 259 18.93 -22.90 3.32
C VAL A 259 19.53 -22.75 1.91
N GLU A 260 18.98 -21.82 1.13
CA GLU A 260 19.45 -21.43 -0.21
C GLU A 260 19.22 -19.93 -0.46
N MET A 261 19.56 -19.41 -1.64
CA MET A 261 19.62 -17.95 -1.88
C MET A 261 18.79 -17.43 -3.08
N GLU A 262 17.95 -18.24 -3.71
CA GLU A 262 17.25 -17.85 -4.94
C GLU A 262 15.73 -17.92 -4.83
N ALA A 263 15.19 -18.94 -4.14
CA ALA A 263 13.78 -19.29 -4.17
C ALA A 263 12.85 -18.14 -3.75
N ALA A 264 13.20 -17.35 -2.74
CA ALA A 264 12.38 -16.23 -2.28
C ALA A 264 12.11 -15.19 -3.37
N GLY A 265 13.02 -15.01 -4.33
CA GLY A 265 12.82 -14.13 -5.47
C GLY A 265 11.90 -14.71 -6.55
N LEU A 266 11.70 -16.04 -6.54
CA LEU A 266 10.98 -16.77 -7.57
C LEU A 266 9.53 -17.07 -7.18
N MET A 267 9.30 -17.56 -5.97
CA MET A 267 8.03 -18.20 -5.59
C MET A 267 6.77 -17.36 -5.86
N ASP A 268 6.83 -16.03 -5.78
CA ASP A 268 5.65 -15.18 -6.01
C ASP A 268 5.31 -14.94 -7.49
N THR A 269 6.31 -15.05 -8.38
CA THR A 269 6.21 -14.64 -9.79
C THR A 269 6.43 -15.81 -10.75
N PHE A 270 7.32 -16.72 -10.40
CA PHE A 270 7.68 -17.91 -11.16
C PHE A 270 7.18 -19.14 -10.40
N GLN A 271 6.10 -19.73 -10.91
CA GLN A 271 5.48 -20.90 -10.34
C GLN A 271 6.41 -22.12 -10.47
N CYS A 272 7.23 -22.39 -9.45
CA CYS A 272 8.20 -23.49 -9.50
C CYS A 272 8.20 -24.41 -8.28
N LEU A 273 8.75 -25.60 -8.48
CA LEU A 273 9.19 -26.50 -7.41
C LEU A 273 10.69 -26.29 -7.17
N VAL A 274 11.10 -26.19 -5.90
CA VAL A 274 12.50 -26.01 -5.52
C VAL A 274 13.09 -27.37 -5.10
N ILE A 275 14.20 -27.74 -5.72
CA ILE A 275 14.91 -29.00 -5.50
C ILE A 275 16.37 -28.67 -5.16
N ARG A 276 16.80 -29.00 -3.95
CA ARG A 276 18.14 -28.69 -3.44
C ARG A 276 18.89 -29.94 -3.03
N GLY A 277 20.03 -30.18 -3.67
CA GLY A 277 21.01 -31.16 -3.18
C GLY A 277 21.83 -30.56 -2.05
N ILE A 278 22.05 -31.31 -0.98
CA ILE A 278 22.73 -30.80 0.20
C ILE A 278 24.24 -30.86 0.03
N CYS A 279 24.89 -29.70 -0.04
CA CYS A 279 26.34 -29.60 -0.28
C CYS A 279 27.17 -29.19 0.94
N ASP A 280 26.52 -28.68 1.99
CA ASP A 280 27.12 -28.32 3.26
C ASP A 280 26.05 -28.29 4.34
N TYR A 281 26.43 -27.99 5.59
CA TYR A 281 25.51 -27.87 6.72
C TYR A 281 25.30 -26.43 7.18
N ALA A 282 25.41 -25.44 6.28
CA ALA A 282 25.19 -24.02 6.57
C ALA A 282 25.96 -23.49 7.79
N ASP A 283 27.16 -24.03 8.05
CA ASP A 283 28.00 -23.70 9.20
C ASP A 283 29.39 -23.23 8.75
N SER A 284 30.28 -23.00 9.72
CA SER A 284 31.65 -22.58 9.47
C SER A 284 32.52 -23.64 8.78
N HIS A 285 32.09 -24.90 8.73
CA HIS A 285 32.83 -26.04 8.15
C HIS A 285 32.52 -26.26 6.66
N LYS A 286 31.62 -25.44 6.09
CA LYS A 286 31.26 -25.45 4.66
C LYS A 286 32.49 -25.48 3.75
N ASN A 287 32.50 -26.43 2.82
CA ASN A 287 33.51 -26.58 1.78
C ASN A 287 32.87 -26.90 0.42
N LYS A 288 33.65 -26.84 -0.66
CA LYS A 288 33.13 -27.01 -2.04
C LYS A 288 33.11 -28.45 -2.54
N ARG A 289 33.59 -29.43 -1.76
CA ARG A 289 33.81 -30.82 -2.22
C ARG A 289 32.51 -31.48 -2.67
N TRP A 290 31.44 -31.27 -1.91
CA TRP A 290 30.14 -31.92 -2.12
C TRP A 290 29.27 -31.21 -3.16
N GLN A 291 29.62 -29.99 -3.61
CA GLN A 291 28.78 -29.22 -4.54
C GLN A 291 28.46 -29.96 -5.85
N PRO A 292 29.44 -30.61 -6.55
CA PRO A 292 29.13 -31.28 -7.80
C PRO A 292 28.25 -32.51 -7.61
N TYR A 293 28.50 -33.32 -6.58
CA TYR A 293 27.67 -34.48 -6.27
C TYR A 293 26.26 -34.09 -5.83
N ALA A 294 26.13 -33.12 -4.92
CA ALA A 294 24.85 -32.57 -4.49
C ALA A 294 24.04 -32.04 -5.69
N ALA A 295 24.67 -31.28 -6.58
CA ALA A 295 24.03 -30.83 -7.82
C ALA A 295 23.56 -32.00 -8.70
N ALA A 296 24.37 -33.07 -8.82
CA ALA A 296 23.99 -34.28 -9.55
C ALA A 296 22.77 -34.98 -8.96
N THR A 297 22.72 -35.15 -7.64
CA THR A 297 21.60 -35.79 -6.94
C THR A 297 20.30 -35.00 -7.10
N ALA A 298 20.34 -33.67 -7.00
CA ALA A 298 19.20 -32.80 -7.27
C ALA A 298 18.72 -32.90 -8.72
N ALA A 299 19.65 -32.91 -9.69
CA ALA A 299 19.32 -33.07 -11.10
C ALA A 299 18.78 -34.48 -11.43
N ALA A 300 19.27 -35.52 -10.74
CA ALA A 300 18.75 -36.88 -10.89
C ALA A 300 17.32 -36.99 -10.37
N TYR A 301 17.02 -36.39 -9.22
CA TYR A 301 15.66 -36.30 -8.71
C TYR A 301 14.76 -35.51 -9.67
N MET A 302 15.24 -34.39 -10.22
CA MET A 302 14.52 -33.61 -11.25
C MET A 302 14.15 -34.50 -12.45
N LYS A 303 15.07 -35.35 -12.92
CA LYS A 303 14.81 -36.29 -14.01
C LYS A 303 13.73 -37.29 -13.66
N GLU A 304 13.86 -37.98 -12.53
CA GLU A 304 12.88 -38.96 -12.07
C GLU A 304 11.49 -38.31 -11.87
N PHE A 305 11.45 -37.11 -11.32
CA PHE A 305 10.25 -36.31 -11.13
C PHE A 305 9.55 -35.95 -12.44
N LEU A 306 10.30 -35.49 -13.45
CA LEU A 306 9.72 -35.16 -14.76
C LEU A 306 9.20 -36.40 -15.51
N LEU A 307 9.87 -37.54 -15.38
CA LEU A 307 9.42 -38.81 -15.96
C LEU A 307 8.10 -39.30 -15.33
N MET A 308 7.78 -38.87 -14.11
CA MET A 308 6.50 -39.18 -13.46
C MET A 308 5.33 -38.34 -13.97
N ILE A 309 5.60 -37.19 -14.61
CA ILE A 309 4.56 -36.28 -15.10
C ILE A 309 4.23 -36.64 -16.57
N PRO A 310 3.01 -37.10 -16.90
CA PRO A 310 2.62 -37.31 -18.30
C PRO A 310 2.57 -35.98 -19.07
N ALA A 311 3.04 -35.96 -20.33
CA ALA A 311 3.01 -34.73 -21.14
C ALA A 311 1.59 -34.18 -21.36
N VAL A 312 0.56 -35.05 -21.33
CA VAL A 312 -0.85 -34.65 -21.41
C VAL A 312 -1.23 -33.75 -20.23
N HIS A 313 -0.82 -34.10 -19.01
CA HIS A 313 -1.10 -33.27 -17.83
C HIS A 313 -0.39 -31.91 -17.88
N VAL A 314 0.76 -31.82 -18.56
CA VAL A 314 1.48 -30.55 -18.77
C VAL A 314 0.73 -29.65 -19.75
N LYS A 315 0.16 -30.21 -20.83
CA LYS A 315 -0.70 -29.49 -21.78
C LYS A 315 -2.04 -29.05 -21.18
N GLU A 316 -2.59 -29.83 -20.26
CA GLU A 316 -3.81 -29.50 -19.49
C GLU A 316 -3.55 -28.53 -18.34
N THR A 317 -2.29 -28.35 -17.93
CA THR A 317 -1.92 -27.32 -16.96
C THR A 317 -2.07 -25.96 -17.63
N THR A 318 -2.83 -25.08 -17.00
CA THR A 318 -2.90 -23.67 -17.38
C THR A 318 -1.47 -23.10 -17.43
N ASP A 319 -1.08 -22.44 -18.54
CA ASP A 319 0.22 -21.75 -18.66
C ASP A 319 0.59 -21.00 -17.37
N ILE A 320 1.88 -20.87 -17.02
CA ILE A 320 2.27 -19.95 -15.92
C ILE A 320 1.71 -18.54 -16.20
N ASN A 321 1.54 -18.22 -17.48
CA ASN A 321 0.94 -17.00 -18.00
C ASN A 321 -0.60 -17.02 -18.13
N HIS A 322 -1.30 -18.06 -17.67
CA HIS A 322 -2.75 -18.21 -17.82
C HIS A 322 -3.55 -17.35 -16.83
N TYR A 323 -3.50 -16.04 -17.06
CA TYR A 323 -4.75 -15.31 -17.16
C TYR A 323 -5.41 -15.74 -18.48
N PRO A 324 -6.73 -15.91 -18.55
CA PRO A 324 -7.40 -16.34 -19.77
C PRO A 324 -7.09 -15.33 -20.88
N CYS A 325 -6.23 -15.70 -21.84
CA CYS A 325 -5.85 -14.84 -22.94
C CYS A 325 -6.42 -15.40 -24.25
N THR A 326 -7.61 -14.92 -24.57
CA THR A 326 -7.77 -14.25 -25.87
C THR A 326 -6.56 -13.33 -26.06
N GLU A 327 -5.83 -13.44 -27.18
CA GLU A 327 -4.72 -12.56 -27.59
C GLU A 327 -4.53 -11.33 -26.68
N LEU A 328 -3.48 -11.31 -25.85
CA LEU A 328 -3.24 -10.13 -25.01
C LEU A 328 -3.21 -8.90 -25.92
N PRO A 329 -4.04 -7.89 -25.64
CA PRO A 329 -4.07 -6.69 -26.46
C PRO A 329 -2.66 -6.12 -26.54
N ARG A 330 -2.25 -5.69 -27.73
CA ARG A 330 -1.05 -4.88 -27.91
C ARG A 330 -1.03 -3.76 -26.85
N HIS A 331 0.14 -3.43 -26.29
CA HIS A 331 0.30 -2.44 -25.23
C HIS A 331 -0.18 -2.84 -23.82
N HIS A 332 -0.18 -4.14 -23.48
CA HIS A 332 -0.60 -4.60 -22.16
C HIS A 332 0.41 -4.29 -21.05
N VAL A 333 -0.03 -3.71 -19.93
CA VAL A 333 0.77 -3.50 -18.72
C VAL A 333 -0.03 -3.93 -17.50
N HIS A 334 0.44 -4.97 -16.79
CA HIS A 334 -0.22 -5.51 -15.60
C HIS A 334 -0.37 -4.45 -14.51
N PHE A 335 -1.59 -4.29 -14.00
CA PHE A 335 -1.84 -3.47 -12.81
C PHE A 335 -1.20 -4.10 -11.57
N SER A 336 -0.62 -3.28 -10.69
CA SER A 336 -0.02 -3.72 -9.43
C SER A 336 -0.46 -2.78 -8.32
N LEU A 337 -0.90 -3.36 -7.21
CA LEU A 337 -1.19 -2.63 -5.97
C LEU A 337 0.08 -2.29 -5.17
N LYS A 338 1.27 -2.67 -5.65
CA LYS A 338 2.53 -2.41 -4.96
C LYS A 338 2.76 -0.91 -4.80
N GLY A 339 2.91 -0.45 -3.56
CA GLY A 339 3.12 0.96 -3.23
C GLY A 339 1.84 1.80 -3.21
N ILE A 340 0.67 1.21 -3.44
CA ILE A 340 -0.63 1.88 -3.33
C ILE A 340 -1.23 1.57 -1.96
N PRO A 341 -1.66 2.56 -1.17
CA PRO A 341 -2.36 2.31 0.08
C PRO A 341 -3.73 1.70 -0.26
N ALA A 342 -3.91 0.41 0.01
CA ALA A 342 -5.14 -0.34 -0.32
C ALA A 342 -5.63 -1.11 0.91
N ILE A 343 -6.88 -0.89 1.30
CA ILE A 343 -7.52 -1.63 2.41
C ILE A 343 -8.02 -2.99 1.94
N ASN A 344 -7.94 -4.00 2.80
CA ASN A 344 -8.37 -5.37 2.45
C ASN A 344 -9.89 -5.50 2.26
N GLN A 345 -10.68 -4.81 3.08
CA GLN A 345 -12.14 -4.82 2.99
C GLN A 345 -12.66 -3.39 2.82
N PHE A 346 -13.18 -3.11 1.63
CA PHE A 346 -13.88 -1.87 1.32
C PHE A 346 -15.36 -2.04 1.61
N ILE A 347 -15.97 -1.05 2.28
CA ILE A 347 -17.35 -1.14 2.76
C ILE A 347 -18.19 -0.02 2.12
N GLY A 348 -19.31 -0.42 1.54
CA GLY A 348 -20.32 0.51 1.02
C GLY A 348 -19.98 1.13 -0.34
N ARG A 349 -20.54 2.33 -0.59
CA ARG A 349 -20.28 3.20 -1.76
C ARG A 349 -20.56 2.59 -3.15
N GLN A 350 -21.46 1.60 -3.23
CA GLN A 350 -21.83 0.99 -4.51
C GLN A 350 -22.39 2.00 -5.53
N ALA A 351 -23.13 3.01 -5.07
CA ALA A 351 -23.64 4.08 -5.94
C ALA A 351 -22.52 4.97 -6.48
N ASP A 352 -21.46 5.22 -5.70
CA ASP A 352 -20.30 6.00 -6.13
C ASP A 352 -19.49 5.21 -7.18
N ILE A 353 -19.25 3.92 -6.92
CA ILE A 353 -18.56 3.01 -7.86
C ILE A 353 -19.33 2.95 -9.18
N LYS A 354 -20.64 2.71 -9.13
CA LYS A 354 -21.49 2.69 -10.32
C LYS A 354 -21.39 3.97 -11.15
N ARG A 355 -21.24 5.13 -10.51
CA ARG A 355 -21.06 6.41 -11.21
C ARG A 355 -19.74 6.50 -11.97
N ILE A 356 -18.69 5.84 -11.47
CA ILE A 356 -17.39 5.71 -12.14
C ILE A 356 -17.53 4.73 -13.32
N GLU A 357 -18.19 3.59 -13.10
CA GLU A 357 -18.50 2.58 -14.12
C GLU A 357 -19.31 3.18 -15.30
N ASP A 358 -20.43 3.84 -14.99
CA ASP A 358 -21.31 4.50 -15.96
C ASP A 358 -20.57 5.57 -16.79
N PHE A 359 -19.52 6.19 -16.24
CA PHE A 359 -18.72 7.18 -16.98
C PHE A 359 -17.70 6.52 -17.91
N PHE A 360 -16.97 5.52 -17.42
CA PHE A 360 -15.93 4.88 -18.20
C PHE A 360 -16.49 3.86 -19.22
N GLU A 361 -17.69 3.31 -19.01
CA GLU A 361 -18.46 2.41 -19.89
C GLU A 361 -17.60 1.55 -20.85
N PRO A 362 -17.27 0.30 -20.49
CA PRO A 362 -16.58 -0.62 -21.38
C PRO A 362 -17.48 -0.98 -22.58
N GLY A 363 -17.19 -0.45 -23.77
CA GLY A 363 -17.67 -1.03 -25.04
C GLY A 363 -18.89 -0.40 -25.73
N LYS A 364 -19.41 0.76 -25.31
CA LYS A 364 -20.43 1.50 -26.08
C LYS A 364 -19.98 2.92 -26.41
N GLY A 365 -19.37 3.11 -27.57
CA GLY A 365 -19.15 4.44 -28.13
C GLY A 365 -18.02 4.51 -29.14
N THR A 366 -18.38 4.68 -30.41
CA THR A 366 -17.54 4.91 -31.59
C THR A 366 -16.82 6.28 -31.59
N GLN A 367 -16.51 6.86 -30.44
CA GLN A 367 -15.77 8.12 -30.34
C GLN A 367 -14.56 7.96 -29.42
N SER A 368 -13.39 7.88 -30.06
CA SER A 368 -12.06 7.93 -29.46
C SER A 368 -11.79 9.35 -28.92
N ARG A 369 -12.39 9.70 -27.78
CA ARG A 369 -12.09 10.93 -27.01
C ARG A 369 -11.60 10.55 -25.62
N ARG A 370 -10.62 11.29 -25.08
CA ARG A 370 -10.12 11.06 -23.72
C ARG A 370 -11.22 11.27 -22.68
N LYS A 371 -11.39 10.28 -21.80
CA LYS A 371 -12.31 10.35 -20.67
C LYS A 371 -11.55 10.77 -19.42
N VAL A 372 -11.89 11.92 -18.82
CA VAL A 372 -11.29 12.39 -17.56
C VAL A 372 -12.36 12.46 -16.48
N PHE A 373 -12.19 11.73 -15.38
CA PHE A 373 -13.09 11.70 -14.24
C PHE A 373 -12.39 12.16 -12.96
N VAL A 374 -12.98 13.09 -12.22
CA VAL A 374 -12.40 13.64 -11.00
C VAL A 374 -13.15 13.19 -9.75
N LEU A 375 -12.50 12.41 -8.89
CA LEU A 375 -12.93 12.17 -7.52
C LEU A 375 -12.40 13.28 -6.62
N TYR A 376 -13.30 14.10 -6.07
CA TYR A 376 -12.92 15.21 -5.20
C TYR A 376 -13.68 15.21 -3.88
N GLY A 377 -13.11 15.85 -2.86
CA GLY A 377 -13.70 15.89 -1.51
C GLY A 377 -12.64 16.04 -0.43
N MET A 378 -13.10 16.10 0.83
CA MET A 378 -12.25 16.34 2.00
C MET A 378 -11.13 15.30 2.18
N GLY A 379 -10.03 15.69 2.83
CA GLY A 379 -8.99 14.75 3.27
C GLY A 379 -9.56 13.65 4.18
N GLY A 380 -9.12 12.41 3.98
CA GLY A 380 -9.61 11.24 4.76
C GLY A 380 -10.98 10.68 4.36
N ILE A 381 -11.65 11.24 3.35
CA ILE A 381 -13.01 10.80 2.94
C ILE A 381 -13.04 9.46 2.16
N GLY A 382 -11.88 8.94 1.72
CA GLY A 382 -11.77 7.65 1.04
C GLY A 382 -11.65 7.68 -0.49
N LYS A 383 -11.35 8.83 -1.12
CA LYS A 383 -11.20 8.96 -2.59
C LYS A 383 -10.22 7.94 -3.20
N THR A 384 -9.02 7.83 -2.61
CA THR A 384 -7.99 6.88 -3.04
C THR A 384 -8.47 5.43 -2.94
N GLN A 385 -9.15 5.07 -1.84
CA GLN A 385 -9.70 3.73 -1.66
C GLN A 385 -10.84 3.44 -2.65
N LEU A 386 -11.68 4.42 -2.97
CA LEU A 386 -12.72 4.29 -3.98
C LEU A 386 -12.13 4.03 -5.38
N ALA A 387 -11.04 4.72 -5.73
CA ALA A 387 -10.32 4.47 -6.98
C ALA A 387 -9.68 3.07 -7.02
N VAL A 388 -9.09 2.61 -5.91
CA VAL A 388 -8.56 1.24 -5.78
C VAL A 388 -9.65 0.20 -5.94
N GLU A 389 -10.81 0.40 -5.29
CA GLU A 389 -11.90 -0.56 -5.35
C GLU A 389 -12.49 -0.68 -6.76
N TYR A 390 -12.65 0.44 -7.47
CA TYR A 390 -13.02 0.42 -8.90
C TYR A 390 -12.03 -0.41 -9.73
N LEU A 391 -10.72 -0.23 -9.50
CA LEU A 391 -9.69 -0.95 -10.24
C LEU A 391 -9.65 -2.45 -9.92
N ARG A 392 -9.97 -2.87 -8.70
CA ARG A 392 -10.00 -4.31 -8.35
C ARG A 392 -10.96 -5.10 -9.23
N THR A 393 -12.09 -4.49 -9.58
CA THR A 393 -13.13 -5.10 -10.42
C THR A 393 -12.93 -4.84 -11.91
N HIS A 394 -12.37 -3.70 -12.30
CA HIS A 394 -12.28 -3.26 -13.71
C HIS A 394 -10.86 -3.29 -14.30
N GLN A 395 -9.87 -3.85 -13.61
CA GLN A 395 -8.48 -3.90 -14.10
C GLN A 395 -8.34 -4.56 -15.49
N ASN A 396 -9.22 -5.51 -15.82
CA ASN A 396 -9.19 -6.25 -17.09
C ASN A 396 -9.82 -5.48 -18.27
N ASP A 397 -10.53 -4.38 -18.01
CA ASP A 397 -11.15 -3.57 -19.05
C ASP A 397 -10.12 -2.70 -19.79
N TYR A 398 -8.96 -2.48 -19.15
CA TYR A 398 -7.88 -1.65 -19.63
C TYR A 398 -6.70 -2.49 -20.13
N SER A 399 -6.03 -2.03 -21.20
CA SER A 399 -4.77 -2.61 -21.66
C SER A 399 -3.63 -2.27 -20.70
N ALA A 400 -3.58 -1.06 -20.15
CA ALA A 400 -2.52 -0.63 -19.25
C ALA A 400 -3.06 0.27 -18.15
N ILE A 401 -2.59 0.09 -16.92
CA ILE A 401 -2.97 0.93 -15.78
C ILE A 401 -1.72 1.45 -15.07
N PHE A 402 -1.60 2.77 -15.02
CA PHE A 402 -0.54 3.46 -14.28
C PHE A 402 -1.13 4.27 -13.12
N TRP A 403 -0.64 3.97 -11.92
CA TRP A 403 -0.92 4.75 -10.73
C TRP A 403 0.21 5.75 -10.50
N LEU A 404 -0.11 7.03 -10.49
CA LEU A 404 0.84 8.13 -10.49
C LEU A 404 0.59 9.03 -9.28
N ASP A 405 1.65 9.32 -8.52
CA ASP A 405 1.57 10.23 -7.36
C ASP A 405 1.62 11.69 -7.83
N GLY A 406 0.47 12.37 -7.77
CA GLY A 406 0.30 13.77 -8.13
C GLY A 406 0.48 14.76 -6.97
N SER A 407 1.06 14.33 -5.84
CA SER A 407 1.27 15.22 -4.68
C SER A 407 2.23 16.37 -4.93
N SER A 408 3.16 16.22 -5.89
CA SER A 408 4.01 17.28 -6.44
C SER A 408 4.43 16.93 -7.88
N GLU A 409 4.91 17.92 -8.63
CA GLU A 409 5.40 17.70 -9.99
C GLU A 409 6.53 16.66 -10.04
N GLU A 410 7.46 16.74 -9.08
CA GLU A 410 8.60 15.83 -9.00
C GLU A 410 8.17 14.38 -8.73
N GLN A 411 7.19 14.16 -7.85
CA GLN A 411 6.65 12.81 -7.58
C GLN A 411 5.89 12.25 -8.78
N LEU A 412 5.18 13.12 -9.52
CA LEU A 412 4.48 12.73 -10.73
C LEU A 412 5.48 12.30 -11.83
N ARG A 413 6.52 13.11 -12.05
CA ARG A 413 7.62 12.78 -12.98
C ARG A 413 8.30 11.48 -12.58
N GLN A 414 8.62 11.29 -11.31
CA GLN A 414 9.23 10.06 -10.81
C GLN A 414 8.31 8.84 -10.99
N SER A 415 7.00 8.99 -10.77
CA SER A 415 6.01 7.92 -10.98
C SER A 415 5.91 7.49 -12.45
N LEU A 416 6.00 8.44 -13.37
CA LEU A 416 6.07 8.18 -14.82
C LEU A 416 7.38 7.48 -15.20
N VAL A 417 8.52 7.90 -14.65
CA VAL A 417 9.80 7.20 -14.82
C VAL A 417 9.71 5.75 -14.33
N ASN A 418 9.13 5.52 -13.15
CA ASN A 418 8.93 4.18 -12.60
C ASN A 418 7.98 3.34 -13.48
N SER A 419 6.99 3.98 -14.10
CA SER A 419 6.05 3.35 -15.03
C SER A 419 6.72 2.91 -16.32
N ALA A 420 7.72 3.65 -16.80
CA ALA A 420 8.47 3.30 -18.00
C ALA A 420 9.16 1.92 -17.89
N PHE A 421 9.63 1.54 -16.70
CA PHE A 421 10.23 0.21 -16.46
C PHE A 421 9.22 -0.95 -16.57
N ARG A 422 7.92 -0.66 -16.56
CA ARG A 422 6.84 -1.64 -16.73
C ARG A 422 6.33 -1.74 -18.17
N ILE A 423 6.72 -0.81 -19.03
CA ILE A 423 6.39 -0.83 -20.46
C ILE A 423 7.38 -1.76 -21.18
N SER A 424 6.89 -2.51 -22.17
CA SER A 424 7.77 -3.31 -23.02
C SER A 424 8.82 -2.43 -23.68
N GLN A 425 10.11 -2.79 -23.53
CA GLN A 425 11.20 -2.01 -24.11
C GLN A 425 11.13 -1.93 -25.64
N GLU A 426 10.46 -2.88 -26.29
CA GLU A 426 10.25 -2.91 -27.74
C GLU A 426 9.28 -1.83 -28.24
N GLU A 427 8.43 -1.31 -27.34
CA GLU A 427 7.45 -0.27 -27.66
C GLU A 427 7.93 1.14 -27.30
N LEU A 428 9.04 1.25 -26.55
CA LEU A 428 9.67 2.53 -26.22
C LEU A 428 10.69 2.93 -27.30
N LYS A 429 10.81 4.23 -27.54
CA LYS A 429 11.82 4.76 -28.47
C LYS A 429 13.23 4.61 -27.91
N ALA A 430 14.21 4.52 -28.81
CA ALA A 430 15.61 4.30 -28.46
C ALA A 430 16.20 5.37 -27.52
N ASP A 431 15.82 6.63 -27.69
CA ASP A 431 16.23 7.75 -26.82
C ASP A 431 15.72 7.56 -25.37
N THR A 432 14.50 7.08 -25.22
CA THR A 432 13.89 6.75 -23.92
C THR A 432 14.62 5.60 -23.24
N LEU A 433 15.01 4.56 -24.00
CA LEU A 433 15.77 3.41 -23.48
C LEU A 433 17.18 3.80 -23.02
N VAL A 434 17.84 4.70 -23.75
CA VAL A 434 19.15 5.25 -23.34
C VAL A 434 19.00 6.05 -22.04
N ALA A 435 18.00 6.94 -21.98
CA ALA A 435 17.73 7.75 -20.78
C ALA A 435 17.39 6.91 -19.54
N LEU A 436 16.75 5.74 -19.71
CA LEU A 436 16.44 4.83 -18.60
C LEU A 436 17.67 4.12 -18.03
N ARG A 437 18.73 3.95 -18.83
CA ARG A 437 19.98 3.27 -18.43
C ARG A 437 21.00 4.21 -17.83
N ASP A 438 20.87 5.50 -18.10
CA ASP A 438 21.77 6.54 -17.63
C ASP A 438 21.11 7.36 -16.50
N SER A 439 21.59 7.14 -15.27
CA SER A 439 21.11 7.87 -14.09
C SER A 439 21.41 9.37 -14.10
N THR A 440 22.20 9.86 -15.06
CA THR A 440 22.52 11.30 -15.21
C THR A 440 21.61 12.03 -16.19
N THR A 441 20.80 11.31 -16.98
CA THR A 441 19.91 11.91 -17.97
C THR A 441 18.70 12.58 -17.31
N GLU A 442 18.24 13.70 -17.89
CA GLU A 442 17.08 14.44 -17.40
C GLU A 442 15.79 13.59 -17.45
N LYS A 443 15.08 13.49 -16.31
CA LYS A 443 13.82 12.72 -16.17
C LYS A 443 12.77 13.06 -17.24
N GLY A 444 12.81 14.29 -17.77
CA GLY A 444 11.90 14.76 -18.83
C GLY A 444 11.93 13.92 -20.10
N VAL A 445 13.07 13.33 -20.47
CA VAL A 445 13.17 12.46 -21.66
C VAL A 445 12.33 11.20 -21.48
N VAL A 446 12.43 10.56 -20.32
CA VAL A 446 11.68 9.35 -19.98
C VAL A 446 10.19 9.64 -19.87
N VAL A 447 9.82 10.74 -19.20
CA VAL A 447 8.43 11.20 -19.10
C VAL A 447 7.81 11.36 -20.50
N ARG A 448 8.49 12.07 -21.41
CA ARG A 448 8.03 12.22 -22.81
C ARG A 448 7.90 10.87 -23.51
N GLY A 449 8.84 9.94 -23.29
CA GLY A 449 8.78 8.59 -23.85
C GLY A 449 7.53 7.82 -23.45
N VAL A 450 7.14 7.89 -22.17
CA VAL A 450 5.91 7.26 -21.66
C VAL A 450 4.66 7.90 -22.26
N LEU A 451 4.59 9.24 -22.32
CA LEU A 451 3.46 9.95 -22.92
C LEU A 451 3.32 9.66 -24.43
N GLN A 452 4.45 9.51 -25.13
CA GLN A 452 4.46 9.09 -26.54
C GLN A 452 3.97 7.66 -26.72
N TRP A 453 4.33 6.75 -25.81
CA TRP A 453 3.82 5.37 -25.82
C TRP A 453 2.30 5.31 -25.59
N LEU A 454 1.79 6.11 -24.65
CA LEU A 454 0.34 6.27 -24.44
C LEU A 454 -0.36 6.91 -25.66
N SER A 455 0.40 7.64 -26.48
CA SER A 455 -0.09 8.30 -27.70
C SER A 455 -0.05 7.42 -28.95
N ILE A 456 0.40 6.15 -28.84
CA ILE A 456 0.37 5.21 -29.97
C ILE A 456 -1.09 5.01 -30.41
N PRO A 457 -1.43 5.15 -31.71
CA PRO A 457 -2.82 5.08 -32.17
C PRO A 457 -3.57 3.78 -31.84
N THR A 458 -2.85 2.66 -31.70
CA THR A 458 -3.41 1.37 -31.28
C THR A 458 -3.54 1.21 -29.76
N ASN A 459 -3.00 2.16 -28.98
CA ASN A 459 -3.00 2.15 -27.51
C ASN A 459 -4.11 3.06 -26.97
N THR A 460 -5.37 2.60 -27.05
CA THR A 460 -6.54 3.43 -26.69
C THR A 460 -7.23 3.03 -25.39
N ARG A 461 -6.89 1.85 -24.83
CA ARG A 461 -7.53 1.28 -23.64
C ARG A 461 -6.72 1.43 -22.36
N TRP A 462 -5.81 2.40 -22.26
CA TRP A 462 -5.09 2.64 -21.02
C TRP A 462 -5.89 3.50 -20.03
N LEU A 463 -5.56 3.39 -18.74
CA LEU A 463 -6.04 4.22 -17.65
C LEU A 463 -4.88 4.80 -16.84
N LEU A 464 -4.85 6.13 -16.70
CA LEU A 464 -3.99 6.84 -15.77
C LEU A 464 -4.77 7.17 -14.50
N VAL A 465 -4.30 6.71 -13.35
CA VAL A 465 -4.79 7.16 -12.05
C VAL A 465 -3.82 8.18 -11.47
N LEU A 466 -4.22 9.44 -11.43
CA LEU A 466 -3.45 10.55 -10.86
C LEU A 466 -3.97 10.79 -9.44
N ASP A 467 -3.30 10.20 -8.46
CA ASP A 467 -3.71 10.27 -7.07
C ASP A 467 -3.15 11.53 -6.42
N ASN A 468 -3.94 12.19 -5.58
CA ASN A 468 -3.48 13.25 -4.68
C ASN A 468 -3.06 14.57 -5.37
N VAL A 469 -3.73 14.93 -6.47
CA VAL A 469 -3.45 16.15 -7.25
C VAL A 469 -3.96 17.39 -6.53
N ASP A 470 -3.14 17.97 -5.66
CA ASP A 470 -3.53 19.10 -4.81
C ASP A 470 -2.72 20.39 -5.04
N TYR A 471 -1.77 20.37 -5.98
CA TYR A 471 -0.89 21.49 -6.34
C TYR A 471 -1.00 21.83 -7.84
N ASP A 472 -2.22 22.11 -8.33
CA ASP A 472 -2.48 22.49 -9.73
C ASP A 472 -2.30 24.01 -9.96
N TYR A 473 -1.74 24.39 -11.11
CA TYR A 473 -1.44 25.79 -11.45
C TYR A 473 -2.68 26.70 -11.51
N LEU A 474 -3.88 26.21 -11.85
CA LEU A 474 -5.09 27.05 -11.81
C LEU A 474 -5.51 27.35 -10.39
N SER A 475 -5.21 26.43 -9.47
CA SER A 475 -5.36 26.70 -8.06
C SER A 475 -4.27 27.67 -7.58
N LYS A 476 -3.06 27.63 -8.14
CA LYS A 476 -1.92 28.42 -7.66
C LYS A 476 -1.02 28.95 -8.80
N PRO A 477 -1.44 30.00 -9.53
CA PRO A 477 -0.72 30.46 -10.72
C PRO A 477 0.64 31.11 -10.46
N HIS A 478 0.96 31.40 -9.19
CA HIS A 478 2.21 32.06 -8.77
C HIS A 478 3.06 31.19 -7.82
N ASP A 479 2.63 29.96 -7.50
CA ASP A 479 3.41 29.05 -6.66
C ASP A 479 4.39 28.27 -7.57
N PRO A 480 5.72 28.37 -7.36
CA PRO A 480 6.70 27.67 -8.18
C PRO A 480 6.63 26.15 -8.07
N GLY A 481 5.93 25.60 -7.06
CA GLY A 481 5.68 24.16 -6.92
C GLY A 481 4.35 23.69 -7.52
N ALA A 482 3.52 24.60 -8.05
CA ALA A 482 2.28 24.23 -8.72
C ALA A 482 2.53 23.92 -10.20
N PHE A 483 1.87 22.88 -10.71
CA PHE A 483 2.11 22.39 -12.06
C PHE A 483 0.81 22.23 -12.85
N ASN A 484 0.92 22.23 -14.17
CA ASN A 484 -0.20 21.96 -15.05
C ASN A 484 -0.31 20.46 -15.32
N ILE A 485 -1.32 19.82 -14.72
CA ILE A 485 -1.53 18.38 -14.88
C ILE A 485 -1.77 17.96 -16.34
N GLU A 486 -2.28 18.85 -17.19
CA GLU A 486 -2.51 18.54 -18.61
C GLU A 486 -1.21 18.36 -19.40
N GLU A 487 -0.07 18.90 -18.93
CA GLU A 487 1.25 18.65 -19.54
C GLU A 487 1.69 17.19 -19.39
N TYR A 488 1.04 16.46 -18.48
CA TYR A 488 1.28 15.04 -18.20
C TYR A 488 0.21 14.14 -18.83
N PHE A 489 -0.63 14.70 -19.70
CA PHE A 489 -1.50 13.89 -20.53
C PHE A 489 -0.83 13.59 -21.87
N PRO A 490 -1.15 12.45 -22.52
CA PRO A 490 -0.66 12.16 -23.86
C PRO A 490 -1.15 13.18 -24.89
N ASP A 491 -0.57 13.19 -26.09
CA ASP A 491 -0.98 14.12 -27.16
C ASP A 491 -2.29 13.67 -27.84
N ILE A 492 -2.54 12.35 -27.88
CA ILE A 492 -3.73 11.79 -28.52
C ILE A 492 -4.98 11.96 -27.65
N ASP A 493 -6.10 12.37 -28.23
CA ASP A 493 -7.40 12.47 -27.55
C ASP A 493 -8.02 11.08 -27.31
N GLY A 494 -7.34 10.20 -26.57
CA GLY A 494 -7.78 8.84 -26.25
C GLY A 494 -7.45 8.44 -24.82
N GLY A 495 -7.87 7.24 -24.44
CA GLY A 495 -7.64 6.66 -23.11
C GLY A 495 -8.50 7.25 -21.99
N SER A 496 -8.24 6.78 -20.78
CA SER A 496 -8.99 7.14 -19.57
C SER A 496 -8.07 7.73 -18.51
N VAL A 497 -8.56 8.74 -17.78
CA VAL A 497 -7.85 9.38 -16.67
C VAL A 497 -8.79 9.48 -15.48
N LEU A 498 -8.36 8.94 -14.34
CA LEU A 498 -9.03 9.07 -13.06
C LEU A 498 -8.16 9.92 -12.14
N ILE A 499 -8.71 11.03 -11.62
CA ILE A 499 -7.98 11.96 -10.76
C ILE A 499 -8.58 11.91 -9.37
N THR A 500 -7.74 11.80 -8.33
CA THR A 500 -8.17 12.05 -6.94
C THR A 500 -7.58 13.39 -6.45
N SER A 501 -8.40 14.22 -5.83
CA SER A 501 -7.98 15.56 -5.39
C SER A 501 -8.84 16.12 -4.26
N ARG A 502 -8.33 17.10 -3.52
CA ARG A 502 -9.10 17.96 -2.61
C ARG A 502 -9.61 19.23 -3.29
N LEU A 503 -9.19 19.48 -4.53
CA LEU A 503 -9.47 20.71 -5.26
C LEU A 503 -10.77 20.59 -6.07
N LYS A 504 -11.80 21.32 -5.66
CA LYS A 504 -13.08 21.41 -6.40
C LYS A 504 -12.93 21.98 -7.82
N ILE A 505 -11.89 22.81 -8.04
CA ILE A 505 -11.62 23.45 -9.34
C ILE A 505 -11.33 22.43 -10.45
N LEU A 506 -10.74 21.26 -10.14
CA LEU A 506 -10.45 20.24 -11.14
C LEU A 506 -11.73 19.65 -11.73
N ARG A 507 -12.78 19.46 -10.90
CA ARG A 507 -14.10 19.06 -11.40
C ARG A 507 -14.73 20.14 -12.30
N GLN A 508 -14.53 21.42 -11.98
CA GLN A 508 -15.06 22.51 -12.82
C GLN A 508 -14.34 22.55 -14.18
N ARG A 509 -13.03 22.29 -14.18
CA ARG A 509 -12.19 22.22 -15.38
C ARG A 509 -12.58 21.06 -16.30
N PHE A 510 -12.62 19.84 -15.78
CA PHE A 510 -12.87 18.63 -16.60
C PHE A 510 -14.36 18.28 -16.75
N LYS A 511 -15.25 19.03 -16.07
CA LYS A 511 -16.72 18.92 -16.09
C LYS A 511 -17.31 17.61 -15.57
N ASN A 512 -16.55 16.52 -15.55
CA ASN A 512 -16.95 15.20 -15.10
C ASN A 512 -16.24 14.85 -13.78
N GLY A 513 -17.02 14.46 -12.77
CA GLY A 513 -16.47 14.09 -11.48
C GLY A 513 -17.53 13.93 -10.40
N LEU A 514 -17.10 13.34 -9.29
CA LEU A 514 -17.93 12.99 -8.14
C LEU A 514 -17.35 13.64 -6.88
N GLU A 515 -18.19 14.38 -6.15
CA GLU A 515 -17.88 14.80 -4.79
C GLU A 515 -18.10 13.61 -3.86
N VAL A 516 -17.01 13.02 -3.37
CA VAL A 516 -17.05 11.87 -2.46
C VAL A 516 -17.49 12.38 -1.09
N GLY A 517 -18.73 12.05 -0.71
CA GLY A 517 -19.36 12.46 0.54
C GLY A 517 -19.09 11.53 1.72
N GLN A 518 -19.71 11.83 2.88
CA GLN A 518 -19.66 10.99 4.08
C GLN A 518 -20.36 9.64 3.87
N THR A 519 -19.99 8.62 4.64
CA THR A 519 -20.67 7.31 4.64
C THR A 519 -21.99 7.38 5.40
N ASN A 520 -22.97 6.59 4.96
CA ASN A 520 -24.23 6.43 5.69
C ASN A 520 -24.00 5.73 7.05
N SER A 521 -25.03 5.66 7.90
CA SER A 521 -24.91 5.10 9.25
C SER A 521 -24.47 3.62 9.24
N ASP A 522 -25.01 2.81 8.33
CA ASP A 522 -24.73 1.38 8.27
C ASP A 522 -23.31 1.09 7.78
N ASP A 523 -22.89 1.75 6.70
CA ASP A 523 -21.51 1.69 6.20
C ASP A 523 -20.51 2.17 7.27
N SER A 524 -20.86 3.21 8.02
CA SER A 524 -20.02 3.75 9.10
C SER A 524 -19.82 2.75 10.24
N LYS A 525 -20.89 2.06 10.65
CA LYS A 525 -20.83 0.96 11.64
C LYS A 525 -20.00 -0.22 11.11
N GLY A 526 -20.14 -0.52 9.83
CA GLY A 526 -19.35 -1.53 9.14
C GLY A 526 -17.85 -1.22 9.18
N ILE A 527 -17.46 0.00 8.81
CA ILE A 527 -16.06 0.47 8.86
C ILE A 527 -15.50 0.37 10.29
N LEU A 528 -16.26 0.86 11.27
CA LEU A 528 -15.84 0.84 12.68
C LEU A 528 -15.61 -0.61 13.17
N THR A 529 -16.57 -1.50 12.91
CA THR A 529 -16.55 -2.91 13.34
C THR A 529 -15.43 -3.69 12.66
N ASN A 530 -15.25 -3.49 11.35
CA ASN A 530 -14.20 -4.16 10.58
C ASN A 530 -12.81 -3.80 11.11
N ASN A 531 -12.54 -2.52 11.35
CA ASN A 531 -11.24 -2.07 11.87
C ASN A 531 -11.01 -2.44 13.35
N ALA A 532 -12.08 -2.69 14.12
CA ALA A 532 -11.97 -3.17 15.49
C ALA A 532 -11.72 -4.68 15.59
N GLY A 533 -11.93 -5.45 14.51
CA GLY A 533 -11.86 -6.91 14.52
C GLY A 533 -12.97 -7.59 15.35
N ARG A 534 -14.00 -6.84 15.78
CA ARG A 534 -15.13 -7.31 16.59
C ARG A 534 -16.33 -6.39 16.49
N THR A 535 -17.52 -6.90 16.76
CA THR A 535 -18.75 -6.12 16.84
C THR A 535 -18.69 -5.09 17.96
N ILE A 536 -19.14 -3.86 17.67
CA ILE A 536 -19.22 -2.77 18.64
C ILE A 536 -20.69 -2.41 18.87
N GLN A 537 -21.18 -2.65 20.09
CA GLN A 537 -22.53 -2.26 20.49
C GLN A 537 -22.61 -0.76 20.83
N ASP A 538 -23.82 -0.19 20.74
CA ASP A 538 -24.13 1.21 21.05
C ASP A 538 -23.24 2.25 20.34
N SER A 539 -22.84 1.95 19.10
CA SER A 539 -21.94 2.79 18.30
C SER A 539 -22.64 3.99 17.64
N ASP A 540 -23.97 4.10 17.71
CA ASP A 540 -24.74 5.17 17.06
C ASP A 540 -24.27 6.58 17.44
N THR A 541 -24.03 6.82 18.73
CA THR A 541 -23.57 8.13 19.22
C THR A 541 -22.17 8.46 18.71
N LEU A 542 -21.29 7.46 18.65
CA LEU A 542 -19.93 7.62 18.13
C LEU A 542 -19.94 7.86 16.61
N VAL A 543 -20.72 7.08 15.86
CA VAL A 543 -20.89 7.25 14.41
C VAL A 543 -21.45 8.64 14.10
N LYS A 544 -22.45 9.09 14.87
CA LYS A 544 -23.00 10.44 14.76
C LYS A 544 -21.97 11.51 15.08
N ARG A 545 -21.08 11.29 16.07
CA ARG A 545 -20.01 12.23 16.43
C ARG A 545 -18.95 12.35 15.34
N LEU A 546 -18.59 11.23 14.71
CA LEU A 546 -17.60 11.17 13.62
C LEU A 546 -18.19 11.51 12.24
N ASP A 547 -19.51 11.69 12.17
CA ASP A 547 -20.29 12.15 11.01
C ASP A 547 -19.98 11.38 9.72
N GLY A 548 -19.73 10.08 9.81
CA GLY A 548 -19.49 9.24 8.64
C GLY A 548 -18.15 9.49 7.93
N LEU A 549 -17.14 10.03 8.61
CA LEU A 549 -15.80 10.21 8.06
C LEU A 549 -15.00 8.89 8.09
N PRO A 550 -14.70 8.23 6.95
CA PRO A 550 -14.14 6.87 6.93
C PRO A 550 -12.81 6.72 7.65
N LEU A 551 -11.87 7.65 7.45
CA LEU A 551 -10.56 7.54 8.11
C LEU A 551 -10.66 7.73 9.63
N ALA A 552 -11.56 8.59 10.12
CA ALA A 552 -11.79 8.76 11.55
C ALA A 552 -12.47 7.53 12.17
N LEU A 553 -13.43 6.93 11.44
CA LEU A 553 -14.08 5.68 11.83
C LEU A 553 -13.10 4.51 11.88
N ALA A 554 -12.22 4.38 10.88
CA ALA A 554 -11.19 3.34 10.85
C ALA A 554 -10.22 3.48 12.05
N GLN A 555 -9.78 4.69 12.35
CA GLN A 555 -8.91 4.97 13.51
C GLN A 555 -9.62 4.68 14.84
N ALA A 556 -10.86 5.12 15.00
CA ALA A 556 -11.66 4.84 16.19
C ALA A 556 -11.87 3.32 16.37
N GLY A 557 -12.19 2.61 15.29
CA GLY A 557 -12.37 1.16 15.29
C GLY A 557 -11.11 0.44 15.74
N ALA A 558 -9.96 0.76 15.13
CA ALA A 558 -8.68 0.17 15.50
C ALA A 558 -8.31 0.43 16.97
N TYR A 559 -8.51 1.65 17.47
CA TYR A 559 -8.26 1.99 18.87
C TYR A 559 -9.18 1.22 19.84
N ILE A 560 -10.46 1.10 19.49
CA ILE A 560 -11.45 0.33 20.25
C ILE A 560 -11.10 -1.17 20.27
N GLY A 561 -10.63 -1.70 19.14
CA GLY A 561 -10.19 -3.09 19.01
C GLY A 561 -8.97 -3.38 19.88
N LEU A 562 -7.91 -2.59 19.75
CA LEU A 562 -6.64 -2.77 20.46
C LEU A 562 -6.78 -2.65 21.99
N ASN A 563 -7.60 -1.71 22.47
CA ASN A 563 -7.73 -1.45 23.90
C ASN A 563 -8.94 -2.17 24.55
N GLY A 564 -9.70 -2.95 23.79
CA GLY A 564 -10.86 -3.67 24.33
C GLY A 564 -12.02 -2.78 24.83
N MET A 565 -12.03 -1.48 24.51
CA MET A 565 -13.00 -0.50 25.03
C MET A 565 -14.40 -0.61 24.39
N THR A 566 -15.42 -0.02 25.01
CA THR A 566 -16.75 0.17 24.38
C THR A 566 -16.78 1.47 23.57
N ALA A 567 -17.78 1.64 22.69
CA ALA A 567 -17.99 2.89 21.97
C ALA A 567 -18.17 4.08 22.92
N THR A 568 -18.92 3.89 24.01
CA THR A 568 -19.16 4.92 25.03
C THR A 568 -17.89 5.31 25.78
N GLN A 569 -17.06 4.34 26.15
CA GLN A 569 -15.76 4.61 26.77
C GLN A 569 -14.85 5.37 25.80
N TYR A 570 -14.76 4.95 24.55
CA TYR A 570 -13.99 5.66 23.54
C TYR A 570 -14.48 7.10 23.36
N LEU A 571 -15.80 7.30 23.27
CA LEU A 571 -16.37 8.64 23.12
C LEU A 571 -16.03 9.54 24.32
N LYS A 572 -16.08 9.01 25.54
CA LYS A 572 -15.66 9.75 26.74
C LYS A 572 -14.17 10.11 26.70
N HIS A 573 -13.31 9.16 26.36
CA HIS A 573 -11.87 9.41 26.19
C HIS A 573 -11.58 10.43 25.10
N TYR A 574 -12.27 10.33 23.97
CA TYR A 574 -12.20 11.26 22.86
C TYR A 574 -12.57 12.68 23.29
N GLU A 575 -13.59 12.85 24.12
CA GLU A 575 -14.02 14.15 24.66
C GLU A 575 -13.04 14.70 25.70
N ASP A 576 -12.58 13.87 26.63
CA ASP A 576 -11.74 14.27 27.76
C ASP A 576 -10.28 14.57 27.37
N THR A 577 -9.76 13.89 26.34
CA THR A 577 -8.32 13.89 25.99
C THR A 577 -8.04 14.14 24.50
N TRP A 578 -8.97 14.78 23.77
CA TRP A 578 -8.84 15.10 22.34
C TRP A 578 -7.45 15.65 21.96
N THR A 579 -6.98 16.68 22.66
CA THR A 579 -5.69 17.33 22.37
C THR A 579 -4.50 16.38 22.56
N GLU A 580 -4.50 15.57 23.63
CA GLU A 580 -3.43 14.61 23.92
C GLU A 580 -3.45 13.40 22.99
N LEU A 581 -4.65 12.90 22.68
CA LEU A 581 -4.87 11.92 21.62
C LEU A 581 -4.27 12.46 20.33
N MET A 582 -4.53 13.74 20.03
CA MET A 582 -4.15 14.38 18.78
C MET A 582 -2.68 14.71 18.61
N GLU A 583 -1.98 14.99 19.71
CA GLU A 583 -0.53 15.17 19.76
C GLU A 583 0.24 13.83 19.80
N ASN A 584 -0.38 12.73 20.31
CA ASN A 584 0.24 11.39 20.40
C ASN A 584 -0.18 10.40 19.29
N HIS A 585 -0.82 10.87 18.23
CA HIS A 585 -1.45 10.02 17.21
C HIS A 585 -0.55 9.05 16.43
N GLU A 586 0.75 9.26 16.42
CA GLU A 586 1.69 8.34 15.76
C GLU A 586 1.65 6.93 16.40
N LYS A 587 1.27 6.85 17.69
CA LYS A 587 1.23 5.59 18.46
C LYS A 587 0.05 4.66 18.13
N PHE A 588 -1.00 5.15 17.47
CA PHE A 588 -2.25 4.40 17.25
C PHE A 588 -2.67 4.35 15.78
N SER A 589 -1.71 4.48 14.87
CA SER A 589 -1.96 4.46 13.43
C SER A 589 -2.39 3.06 12.95
N VAL A 590 -3.41 3.05 12.07
CA VAL A 590 -3.83 1.84 11.34
C VAL A 590 -2.68 1.47 10.37
N PRO A 591 -2.21 0.20 10.33
CA PRO A 591 -1.05 -0.22 9.54
C PRO A 591 -1.10 0.18 8.05
N GLU A 592 -2.30 0.25 7.48
CA GLU A 592 -2.58 0.62 6.09
C GLU A 592 -2.43 2.12 5.79
N TYR A 593 -2.36 2.99 6.81
CA TYR A 593 -2.32 4.45 6.70
C TYR A 593 -1.04 5.07 7.29
N GLN A 594 0.04 4.28 7.40
CA GLN A 594 1.31 4.71 7.98
C GLN A 594 1.80 6.01 7.33
N SER A 595 1.87 7.10 8.13
CA SER A 595 2.20 8.51 7.83
C SER A 595 1.06 9.52 7.57
N ARG A 596 -0.21 9.11 7.39
CA ARG A 596 -1.30 10.06 7.07
C ARG A 596 -2.52 9.88 7.98
N THR A 597 -2.66 10.75 8.98
CA THR A 597 -3.89 10.88 9.77
C THR A 597 -4.84 11.87 9.08
N VAL A 598 -6.10 11.87 9.51
CA VAL A 598 -7.05 12.92 9.13
C VAL A 598 -6.43 14.31 9.31
N LEU A 599 -5.69 14.52 10.40
CA LEU A 599 -5.06 15.80 10.75
C LEU A 599 -3.96 16.24 9.79
N THR A 600 -3.04 15.35 9.40
CA THR A 600 -1.95 15.74 8.50
C THR A 600 -2.50 16.13 7.13
N THR A 601 -3.57 15.47 6.67
CA THR A 601 -4.26 15.85 5.43
C THR A 601 -4.95 17.21 5.55
N TRP A 602 -5.60 17.53 6.67
CA TRP A 602 -6.24 18.84 6.86
C TRP A 602 -5.25 19.96 7.08
N LYS A 603 -4.15 19.70 7.80
CA LYS A 603 -3.07 20.68 8.01
C LYS A 603 -2.48 21.15 6.70
N LEU A 604 -2.27 20.25 5.75
CA LEU A 604 -1.84 20.59 4.39
C LEU A 604 -2.83 21.53 3.69
N SER A 605 -4.14 21.22 3.73
CA SER A 605 -5.17 22.10 3.14
C SER A 605 -5.21 23.47 3.82
N TYR A 606 -5.13 23.52 5.14
CA TYR A 606 -5.12 24.78 5.90
C TYR A 606 -3.90 25.65 5.57
N ASN A 607 -2.70 25.06 5.51
CA ASN A 607 -1.49 25.80 5.13
C ASN A 607 -1.66 26.41 3.73
N GLN A 608 -2.23 25.67 2.77
CA GLN A 608 -2.51 26.19 1.44
C GLN A 608 -3.54 27.34 1.42
N VAL A 609 -4.55 27.29 2.29
CA VAL A 609 -5.49 28.41 2.47
C VAL A 609 -4.76 29.62 3.05
N LYS A 610 -3.96 29.41 4.09
CA LYS A 610 -3.20 30.46 4.76
C LYS A 610 -2.25 31.18 3.80
N ASP A 611 -1.51 30.43 2.98
CA ASP A 611 -0.59 31.00 1.99
C ASP A 611 -1.31 31.88 0.94
N LYS A 612 -2.58 31.59 0.66
CA LYS A 612 -3.40 32.33 -0.32
C LYS A 612 -4.15 33.51 0.27
N ASN A 613 -4.71 33.34 1.46
CA ASN A 613 -5.60 34.31 2.06
C ASN A 613 -5.65 34.14 3.59
N ASP A 614 -4.97 35.05 4.29
CA ASP A 614 -4.95 35.07 5.76
C ASP A 614 -6.34 35.27 6.36
N GLU A 615 -7.25 36.00 5.69
CA GLU A 615 -8.61 36.22 6.21
C GLU A 615 -9.45 34.93 6.19
N ALA A 616 -9.27 34.06 5.19
CA ALA A 616 -9.93 32.76 5.09
C ALA A 616 -9.38 31.79 6.14
N ALA A 617 -8.07 31.81 6.39
CA ALA A 617 -7.45 31.02 7.46
C ALA A 617 -7.91 31.50 8.85
N GLY A 618 -7.97 32.82 9.07
CA GLY A 618 -8.54 33.42 10.27
C GLY A 618 -10.02 33.06 10.46
N LEU A 619 -10.80 33.05 9.37
CA LEU A 619 -12.21 32.67 9.39
C LEU A 619 -12.42 31.22 9.84
N LEU A 620 -11.55 30.27 9.45
CA LEU A 620 -11.62 28.89 9.96
C LEU A 620 -11.42 28.82 11.48
N LYS A 621 -10.47 29.60 12.02
CA LYS A 621 -10.25 29.67 13.47
C LYS A 621 -11.46 30.28 14.18
N LEU A 622 -12.01 31.38 13.68
CA LEU A 622 -13.23 31.98 14.24
C LEU A 622 -14.43 31.03 14.15
N TRP A 623 -14.60 30.33 13.02
CA TRP A 623 -15.71 29.41 12.84
C TRP A 623 -15.63 28.23 13.80
N SER A 624 -14.42 27.81 14.22
CA SER A 624 -14.26 26.74 15.23
C SER A 624 -14.90 27.03 16.60
N VAL A 625 -15.17 28.32 16.90
CA VAL A 625 -15.85 28.75 18.14
C VAL A 625 -17.30 29.22 17.88
N LEU A 626 -17.78 29.04 16.66
CA LEU A 626 -19.17 29.23 16.24
C LEU A 626 -19.78 27.88 15.86
N ASP A 627 -21.10 27.79 15.71
CA ASP A 627 -21.74 26.54 15.28
C ASP A 627 -21.31 26.12 13.85
N PRO A 628 -21.01 24.83 13.62
CA PRO A 628 -20.52 24.34 12.32
C PRO A 628 -21.59 24.26 11.22
N SER A 629 -22.88 24.31 11.57
CA SER A 629 -23.96 23.95 10.64
C SER A 629 -24.27 25.02 9.59
N ASN A 630 -24.06 26.30 9.91
CA ASN A 630 -24.45 27.39 9.01
C ASN A 630 -23.72 28.71 9.29
N LEU A 631 -22.66 29.04 8.56
CA LEU A 631 -22.03 30.36 8.56
C LEU A 631 -22.47 31.17 7.33
N TRP A 632 -22.83 32.44 7.53
CA TRP A 632 -23.29 33.34 6.46
C TRP A 632 -22.72 34.75 6.57
N PHE A 633 -22.86 35.55 5.52
CA PHE A 633 -22.22 36.86 5.43
C PHE A 633 -22.72 37.82 6.50
N GLU A 634 -24.03 37.96 6.67
CA GLU A 634 -24.64 38.92 7.60
C GLU A 634 -24.26 38.64 9.07
N LEU A 635 -23.92 37.39 9.42
CA LEU A 635 -23.35 37.06 10.72
C LEU A 635 -21.96 37.70 10.91
N ILE A 636 -21.10 37.63 9.89
CA ILE A 636 -19.77 38.25 9.95
C ILE A 636 -19.85 39.76 9.79
N GLU A 637 -20.80 40.27 9.00
CA GLU A 637 -21.06 41.70 8.82
C GLU A 637 -21.41 42.40 10.16
N ALA A 638 -22.05 41.69 11.09
CA ALA A 638 -22.39 42.19 12.41
C ALA A 638 -21.17 42.73 13.20
N VAL A 639 -19.96 42.31 12.84
CA VAL A 639 -18.70 42.88 13.35
C VAL A 639 -18.65 44.41 13.23
N GLN A 640 -19.29 44.99 12.21
CA GLN A 640 -19.33 46.43 12.00
C GLN A 640 -20.13 47.18 13.07
N GLN A 641 -21.01 46.49 13.81
CA GLN A 641 -21.86 47.06 14.84
C GLN A 641 -21.23 46.96 16.24
N ILE A 642 -20.13 46.22 16.38
CA ILE A 642 -19.48 45.96 17.67
C ILE A 642 -18.59 47.16 18.07
N HIS A 643 -18.67 47.59 19.33
CA HIS A 643 -17.87 48.69 19.87
C HIS A 643 -16.36 48.43 19.75
N LYS A 644 -15.60 49.48 19.39
CA LYS A 644 -14.14 49.42 19.19
C LYS A 644 -13.35 48.89 20.39
N GLU A 645 -13.88 49.06 21.59
CA GLU A 645 -13.28 48.60 22.86
C GLU A 645 -13.23 47.07 22.98
N ASN A 646 -13.91 46.32 22.11
CA ASN A 646 -13.89 44.85 22.08
C ASN A 646 -12.68 44.23 21.36
N ASN A 647 -11.67 45.02 20.97
CA ASN A 647 -10.39 44.56 20.39
C ASN A 647 -10.55 43.56 19.23
N ILE A 648 -11.46 43.84 18.31
CA ILE A 648 -11.73 42.97 17.16
C ILE A 648 -10.51 42.94 16.22
N PRO A 649 -10.03 41.75 15.79
CA PRO A 649 -8.91 41.65 14.86
C PRO A 649 -9.13 42.42 13.55
N ILE A 650 -8.08 43.08 13.04
CA ILE A 650 -8.14 43.93 11.84
C ILE A 650 -8.57 43.12 10.60
N TRP A 651 -8.08 41.88 10.45
CA TRP A 651 -8.45 41.01 9.34
C TRP A 651 -9.96 40.76 9.30
N LEU A 652 -10.60 40.59 10.47
CA LEU A 652 -12.02 40.30 10.59
C LEU A 652 -12.88 41.55 10.31
N GLN A 653 -12.48 42.71 10.84
CA GLN A 653 -13.12 43.99 10.48
C GLN A 653 -13.05 44.25 8.97
N THR A 654 -11.94 43.85 8.35
CA THR A 654 -11.70 44.01 6.92
C THR A 654 -12.55 43.06 6.09
N LEU A 655 -12.68 41.80 6.53
CA LEU A 655 -13.53 40.78 5.90
C LEU A 655 -15.02 41.16 5.96
N ALA A 656 -15.47 41.66 7.12
CA ALA A 656 -16.86 42.04 7.38
C ALA A 656 -17.37 43.22 6.55
N LYS A 657 -16.48 44.10 6.05
CA LYS A 657 -16.85 45.32 5.31
C LYS A 657 -17.50 45.11 3.96
N LYS A 658 -17.19 44.00 3.28
CA LYS A 658 -17.60 43.77 1.89
C LYS A 658 -17.95 42.32 1.65
N ARG A 659 -19.18 42.07 1.18
CA ARG A 659 -19.66 40.73 0.78
C ARG A 659 -18.73 40.02 -0.18
N LEU A 660 -18.21 40.74 -1.18
CA LEU A 660 -17.24 40.18 -2.13
C LEU A 660 -15.99 39.59 -1.45
N ARG A 661 -15.47 40.20 -0.37
CA ARG A 661 -14.31 39.67 0.35
C ARG A 661 -14.66 38.39 1.11
N TYR A 662 -15.81 38.37 1.78
CA TYR A 662 -16.33 37.16 2.42
C TYR A 662 -16.55 36.02 1.41
N ASP A 663 -17.22 36.31 0.29
CA ASP A 663 -17.45 35.33 -0.77
C ASP A 663 -16.14 34.83 -1.38
N THR A 664 -15.12 35.69 -1.49
CA THR A 664 -13.78 35.29 -1.92
C THR A 664 -13.15 34.32 -0.92
N ALA A 665 -13.18 34.64 0.37
CA ALA A 665 -12.65 33.77 1.42
C ALA A 665 -13.40 32.42 1.47
N MET A 666 -14.73 32.43 1.45
CA MET A 666 -15.55 31.21 1.45
C MET A 666 -15.39 30.41 0.15
N GLY A 667 -15.17 31.08 -0.97
CA GLY A 667 -14.81 30.46 -2.25
C GLY A 667 -13.52 29.65 -2.14
N ILE A 668 -12.48 30.22 -1.50
CA ILE A 668 -11.21 29.52 -1.22
C ILE A 668 -11.45 28.32 -0.29
N LEU A 669 -12.17 28.49 0.81
CA LEU A 669 -12.46 27.39 1.75
C LEU A 669 -13.25 26.25 1.08
N THR A 670 -14.21 26.58 0.22
CA THR A 670 -14.99 25.61 -0.57
C THR A 670 -14.12 24.94 -1.64
N GLN A 671 -13.20 25.67 -2.26
CA GLN A 671 -12.26 25.13 -3.26
C GLN A 671 -11.41 24.00 -2.67
N TYR A 672 -11.01 24.13 -1.40
CA TYR A 672 -10.22 23.14 -0.66
C TYR A 672 -11.06 22.11 0.12
N CYS A 673 -12.37 22.10 -0.07
CA CYS A 673 -13.30 21.21 0.63
C CYS A 673 -13.23 21.32 2.17
N LEU A 674 -12.89 22.50 2.70
CA LEU A 674 -12.93 22.81 4.14
C LEU A 674 -14.26 23.44 4.57
N ALA A 675 -15.05 23.91 3.60
CA ALA A 675 -16.41 24.39 3.77
C ALA A 675 -17.30 23.83 2.64
N ARG A 676 -18.60 23.71 2.90
CA ARG A 676 -19.59 23.28 1.91
C ARG A 676 -20.71 24.31 1.83
N LYS A 677 -21.08 24.72 0.62
CA LYS A 677 -22.27 25.55 0.40
C LYS A 677 -23.53 24.72 0.64
N ILE A 678 -24.47 25.28 1.40
CA ILE A 678 -25.75 24.63 1.70
C ILE A 678 -26.71 24.87 0.52
N GLU A 679 -27.35 23.82 0.02
CA GLU A 679 -28.32 23.97 -1.06
C GLU A 679 -29.60 24.65 -0.56
N GLY A 680 -30.10 25.63 -1.31
CA GLY A 680 -31.33 26.37 -0.99
C GLY A 680 -31.23 27.34 0.21
N VAL A 681 -30.06 27.44 0.86
CA VAL A 681 -29.82 28.34 2.00
C VAL A 681 -28.59 29.19 1.71
N ASP A 682 -28.67 30.49 1.96
CA ASP A 682 -27.54 31.42 1.77
C ASP A 682 -26.51 31.29 2.90
N GLY A 683 -25.74 30.21 2.89
CA GLY A 683 -24.74 29.92 3.92
C GLY A 683 -23.90 28.68 3.62
N HIS A 684 -22.99 28.39 4.53
CA HIS A 684 -22.03 27.30 4.40
C HIS A 684 -21.95 26.48 5.69
N SER A 685 -21.63 25.20 5.57
CA SER A 685 -21.44 24.28 6.69
C SER A 685 -19.99 23.75 6.72
N MET A 686 -19.52 23.38 7.91
CA MET A 686 -18.23 22.69 8.12
C MET A 686 -18.49 21.31 8.73
N HIS A 687 -17.65 20.32 8.37
CA HIS A 687 -17.73 18.98 8.96
C HIS A 687 -17.41 19.03 10.48
N PRO A 688 -18.18 18.37 11.37
CA PRO A 688 -18.01 18.50 12.83
C PRO A 688 -16.62 18.13 13.37
N VAL A 689 -15.99 17.08 12.81
CA VAL A 689 -14.63 16.67 13.21
C VAL A 689 -13.58 17.68 12.73
N LEU A 690 -13.75 18.24 11.52
CA LEU A 690 -12.87 19.30 10.99
C LEU A 690 -13.00 20.56 11.84
N HIS A 691 -14.23 20.91 12.21
CA HIS A 691 -14.54 22.03 13.10
C HIS A 691 -13.85 21.90 14.46
N THR A 692 -13.91 20.71 15.06
CA THR A 692 -13.21 20.41 16.32
C THR A 692 -11.69 20.52 16.17
N TRP A 693 -11.13 20.11 15.03
CA TRP A 693 -9.71 20.30 14.74
C TRP A 693 -9.33 21.78 14.51
N CYS A 694 -10.16 22.55 13.81
CA CYS A 694 -9.88 23.98 13.59
C CYS A 694 -9.72 24.75 14.91
N PHE A 695 -10.38 24.31 15.98
CA PHE A 695 -10.24 24.86 17.33
C PHE A 695 -8.81 24.74 17.88
N THR A 696 -8.06 23.71 17.46
CA THR A 696 -6.66 23.49 17.88
C THR A 696 -5.67 24.32 17.07
N LEU A 697 -6.09 25.01 16.00
CA LEU A 697 -5.22 25.85 15.18
C LEU A 697 -4.87 27.19 15.85
N ALA A 698 -5.68 27.62 16.81
CA ALA A 698 -5.44 28.82 17.60
C ALA A 698 -4.70 28.48 18.89
N GLU A 699 -3.69 29.29 19.22
CA GLU A 699 -3.02 29.26 20.51
C GLU A 699 -4.00 29.63 21.64
N ARG A 700 -3.66 29.32 22.89
CA ARG A 700 -4.58 29.49 24.03
C ARG A 700 -5.11 30.92 24.14
N GLU A 701 -4.26 31.93 24.04
CA GLU A 701 -4.64 33.34 24.14
C GLU A 701 -5.50 33.79 22.95
N GLU A 702 -5.10 33.42 21.72
CA GLU A 702 -5.86 33.72 20.50
C GLU A 702 -7.26 33.10 20.57
N ARG A 703 -7.37 31.87 21.08
CA ARG A 703 -8.62 31.14 21.20
C ARG A 703 -9.60 31.79 22.17
N GLU A 704 -9.13 32.25 23.33
CA GLU A 704 -9.98 32.98 24.28
C GLU A 704 -10.46 34.31 23.69
N CYS A 705 -9.60 35.02 22.95
CA CYS A 705 -10.00 36.21 22.19
C CYS A 705 -11.08 35.89 21.15
N LEU A 706 -10.91 34.82 20.36
CA LEU A 706 -11.89 34.42 19.34
C LEU A 706 -13.24 34.01 19.94
N LYS A 707 -13.25 33.30 21.08
CA LYS A 707 -14.50 32.98 21.81
C LYS A 707 -15.26 34.25 22.19
N TRP A 708 -14.54 35.25 22.71
CA TRP A 708 -15.15 36.54 23.05
C TRP A 708 -15.68 37.28 21.82
N VAL A 709 -14.89 37.34 20.75
CA VAL A 709 -15.33 37.94 19.47
C VAL A 709 -16.58 37.26 18.92
N ALA A 710 -16.66 35.92 18.98
CA ALA A 710 -17.84 35.17 18.58
C ALA A 710 -19.09 35.53 19.41
N ALA A 711 -18.92 35.78 20.72
CA ALA A 711 -19.99 36.28 21.59
C ALA A 711 -20.51 37.64 21.16
N CYS A 712 -19.60 38.58 20.91
CA CYS A 712 -19.97 39.91 20.44
C CYS A 712 -20.70 39.85 19.09
N ILE A 713 -20.24 38.99 18.17
CA ILE A 713 -20.89 38.76 16.87
C ILE A 713 -22.31 38.22 17.05
N VAL A 714 -22.49 37.17 17.87
CA VAL A 714 -23.80 36.58 18.10
C VAL A 714 -24.75 37.57 18.73
N ALA A 715 -24.31 38.29 19.77
CA ALA A 715 -25.09 39.32 20.45
C ALA A 715 -25.54 40.44 19.50
N ALA A 716 -24.64 40.93 18.66
CA ALA A 716 -24.94 41.99 17.69
C ALA A 716 -26.02 41.60 16.66
N VAL A 717 -26.22 40.30 16.39
CA VAL A 717 -27.24 39.80 15.47
C VAL A 717 -28.60 39.59 16.15
N VAL A 718 -28.66 39.54 17.49
CA VAL A 718 -29.92 39.30 18.21
C VAL A 718 -30.90 40.45 17.93
N PRO A 719 -32.09 40.17 17.37
CA PRO A 719 -33.08 41.21 17.11
C PRO A 719 -33.58 41.85 18.42
N LYS A 720 -33.56 43.19 18.48
CA LYS A 720 -34.01 43.97 19.66
C LYS A 720 -35.47 44.46 19.58
N ASP A 721 -36.04 44.50 18.37
CA ASP A 721 -37.39 45.02 18.08
C ASP A 721 -38.27 44.01 17.31
N ASP A 722 -39.52 44.40 16.98
CA ASP A 722 -40.48 43.73 16.08
C ASP A 722 -39.99 43.69 14.61
N HIS A 723 -38.77 43.20 14.38
CA HIS A 723 -38.22 43.01 13.05
C HIS A 723 -39.11 42.01 12.28
N PRO A 724 -39.57 42.32 11.05
CA PRO A 724 -40.54 41.50 10.30
C PRO A 724 -40.10 40.04 10.11
N ASP A 725 -38.79 39.80 10.13
CA ASP A 725 -38.15 38.48 10.03
C ASP A 725 -37.39 38.05 11.30
N ALA A 726 -37.70 38.63 12.47
CA ALA A 726 -37.02 38.33 13.74
C ALA A 726 -36.95 36.82 14.00
N TRP A 727 -38.05 36.09 13.76
CA TRP A 727 -38.10 34.63 13.96
C TRP A 727 -37.12 33.85 13.06
N LYS A 728 -36.86 34.31 11.83
CA LYS A 728 -35.89 33.67 10.91
C LYS A 728 -34.48 33.87 11.41
N ILE A 729 -34.14 35.09 11.83
CA ILE A 729 -32.83 35.43 12.39
C ILE A 729 -32.62 34.66 13.70
N GLN A 730 -33.61 34.67 14.59
CA GLN A 730 -33.60 33.96 15.87
C GLN A 730 -33.38 32.45 15.68
N ARG A 731 -34.07 31.81 14.73
CA ARG A 731 -33.89 30.38 14.43
C ARG A 731 -32.49 30.07 13.92
N ARG A 732 -31.92 30.98 13.12
CA ARG A 732 -30.62 30.81 12.48
C ARG A 732 -29.44 31.07 13.43
N ILE A 733 -29.56 32.05 14.32
CA ILE A 733 -28.50 32.44 15.27
C ILE A 733 -28.47 31.58 16.54
N TYR A 734 -29.58 30.96 16.92
CA TYR A 734 -29.66 30.15 18.14
C TYR A 734 -28.61 29.04 18.26
N PRO A 735 -28.31 28.23 17.21
CA PRO A 735 -27.22 27.26 17.27
C PRO A 735 -25.87 27.90 17.63
N HIS A 736 -25.54 29.05 17.03
CA HIS A 736 -24.32 29.80 17.37
C HIS A 736 -24.32 30.30 18.81
N GLY A 737 -25.44 30.86 19.29
CA GLY A 737 -25.56 31.30 20.67
C GLY A 737 -25.41 30.16 21.68
N ASN A 738 -25.98 28.99 21.36
CA ASN A 738 -25.80 27.80 22.19
C ASN A 738 -24.33 27.33 22.24
N TRP A 739 -23.63 27.40 21.09
CA TRP A 739 -22.22 27.04 20.99
C TRP A 739 -21.33 27.99 21.80
N VAL A 740 -21.54 29.30 21.62
CA VAL A 740 -20.78 30.33 22.31
C VAL A 740 -21.03 30.32 23.82
N TYR A 741 -22.28 30.07 24.25
CA TYR A 741 -22.61 29.93 25.66
C TYR A 741 -21.81 28.83 26.35
N GLN A 742 -21.59 27.69 25.71
CA GLN A 742 -20.73 26.62 26.25
C GLN A 742 -19.28 27.12 26.41
N GLY A 743 -18.75 27.84 25.41
CA GLY A 743 -17.38 28.35 25.44
C GLY A 743 -17.10 29.43 26.49
N ILE A 744 -18.11 30.21 26.91
CA ILE A 744 -17.98 31.28 27.92
C ILE A 744 -18.33 30.80 29.34
N GLN A 745 -18.81 29.56 29.51
CA GLN A 745 -18.98 28.98 30.86
C GLN A 745 -17.62 28.68 31.52
N ASP A 746 -16.60 28.35 30.72
CA ASP A 746 -15.27 27.97 31.21
C ASP A 746 -14.33 29.16 31.50
N ALA A 747 -14.66 30.36 31.04
CA ALA A 747 -13.83 31.55 31.21
C ALA A 747 -14.06 32.20 32.58
N GLN A 748 -13.08 32.08 33.49
CA GLN A 748 -13.09 32.64 34.85
C GLN A 748 -12.78 34.16 34.91
N GLU A 749 -12.87 34.92 33.82
CA GLU A 749 -12.37 36.31 33.79
C GLU A 749 -13.41 37.40 34.09
N LEU A 750 -12.91 38.46 34.74
CA LEU A 750 -13.65 39.62 35.23
C LEU A 750 -14.58 40.26 34.16
N VAL A 751 -15.79 40.54 34.63
CA VAL A 751 -16.85 41.28 33.94
C VAL A 751 -16.55 42.79 34.02
N ASN A 752 -16.41 43.45 32.87
CA ASN A 752 -16.35 44.91 32.72
C ASN A 752 -17.61 45.39 31.96
N ASP A 753 -17.92 46.69 31.96
CA ASP A 753 -19.14 47.29 31.36
C ASP A 753 -19.43 46.83 29.93
N VAL A 754 -18.40 46.83 29.08
CA VAL A 754 -18.49 46.45 27.65
C VAL A 754 -18.94 45.00 27.46
N LYS A 755 -18.70 44.14 28.45
CA LYS A 755 -19.13 42.73 28.43
C LYS A 755 -20.61 42.57 28.83
N ALA A 756 -21.21 43.55 29.50
CA ALA A 756 -22.56 43.43 30.04
C ALA A 756 -23.65 43.41 28.95
N ASP A 757 -23.54 44.26 27.93
CA ASP A 757 -24.54 44.31 26.86
C ASP A 757 -24.53 43.05 26.00
N VAL A 758 -23.35 42.45 25.78
CA VAL A 758 -23.22 41.15 25.09
C VAL A 758 -23.97 40.07 25.86
N TYR A 759 -23.82 40.00 27.18
CA TYR A 759 -24.57 39.07 28.02
C TYR A 759 -26.08 39.35 28.00
N PHE A 760 -26.50 40.61 28.04
CA PHE A 760 -27.91 40.97 27.97
C PHE A 760 -28.57 40.49 26.67
N ASP A 761 -27.93 40.76 25.53
CA ASP A 761 -28.41 40.34 24.20
C ASP A 761 -28.43 38.80 24.06
N MET A 762 -27.42 38.09 24.60
CA MET A 762 -27.47 36.62 24.69
C MET A 762 -28.62 36.12 25.58
N GLY A 763 -28.95 36.85 26.65
CA GLY A 763 -30.11 36.58 27.48
C GLY A 763 -31.43 36.66 26.70
N LEU A 764 -31.58 37.70 25.88
CA LEU A 764 -32.74 37.87 24.98
C LEU A 764 -32.88 36.70 24.00
N LEU A 765 -31.78 36.26 23.39
CA LEU A 765 -31.75 35.09 22.50
C LEU A 765 -32.26 33.83 23.22
N PHE A 766 -31.77 33.55 24.42
CA PHE A 766 -32.21 32.36 25.17
C PHE A 766 -33.65 32.47 25.68
N SER A 767 -34.09 33.66 26.07
CA SER A 767 -35.47 33.92 26.48
C SER A 767 -36.44 33.62 25.33
N TYR A 768 -36.14 34.10 24.12
CA TYR A 768 -36.94 33.85 22.91
C TYR A 768 -37.13 32.35 22.61
N HIS A 769 -36.08 31.54 22.83
CA HIS A 769 -36.12 30.08 22.63
C HIS A 769 -36.54 29.29 23.88
N SER A 770 -37.16 29.96 24.87
CA SER A 770 -37.65 29.35 26.12
C SER A 770 -36.57 28.60 26.91
N LYS A 771 -35.31 29.04 26.82
CA LYS A 771 -34.17 28.52 27.61
C LYS A 771 -33.95 29.38 28.86
N LEU A 772 -34.96 29.41 29.73
CA LEU A 772 -35.03 30.33 30.88
C LEU A 772 -33.81 30.28 31.82
N GLN A 773 -33.29 29.09 32.12
CA GLN A 773 -32.09 28.95 32.96
C GLN A 773 -30.84 29.61 32.33
N LYS A 774 -30.66 29.45 31.01
CA LYS A 774 -29.55 30.09 30.29
C LYS A 774 -29.74 31.60 30.24
N ALA A 775 -30.97 32.05 29.97
CA ALA A 775 -31.32 33.46 29.93
C ALA A 775 -31.04 34.16 31.25
N GLU A 776 -31.52 33.59 32.37
CA GLU A 776 -31.30 34.12 33.72
C GLU A 776 -29.79 34.23 34.04
N GLN A 777 -29.00 33.20 33.71
CA GLN A 777 -27.55 33.23 33.93
C GLN A 777 -26.88 34.37 33.15
N MET A 778 -27.29 34.60 31.90
CA MET A 778 -26.74 35.69 31.09
C MET A 778 -27.19 37.06 31.64
N TYR A 779 -28.46 37.23 32.02
CA TYR A 779 -28.95 38.48 32.62
C TYR A 779 -28.25 38.83 33.93
N ARG A 780 -28.00 37.83 34.80
CA ARG A 780 -27.22 38.05 36.04
C ARG A 780 -25.79 38.52 35.74
N ARG A 781 -25.11 37.92 34.76
CA ARG A 781 -23.77 38.38 34.32
C ARG A 781 -23.79 39.80 33.76
N ALA A 782 -24.85 40.16 33.03
CA ALA A 782 -25.03 41.52 32.55
C ALA A 782 -25.20 42.51 33.71
N LEU A 783 -26.05 42.19 34.69
CA LEU A 783 -26.28 43.02 35.87
C LEU A 783 -25.00 43.22 36.68
N ASP A 784 -24.28 42.14 37.00
CA ASP A 784 -23.01 42.19 37.74
C ASP A 784 -21.98 43.10 37.03
N GLY A 785 -21.98 43.09 35.70
CA GLY A 785 -21.11 43.95 34.89
C GLY A 785 -21.46 45.42 34.99
N ARG A 786 -22.74 45.76 34.85
CA ARG A 786 -23.25 47.13 34.96
C ARG A 786 -23.08 47.69 36.37
N GLU A 787 -23.35 46.89 37.40
CA GLU A 787 -23.12 47.28 38.80
C GLU A 787 -21.65 47.63 39.08
N LYS A 788 -20.72 46.82 38.56
CA LYS A 788 -19.28 47.06 38.73
C LYS A 788 -18.78 48.31 38.01
N ALA A 789 -19.32 48.59 36.83
CA ALA A 789 -18.87 49.70 35.99
C ALA A 789 -19.53 51.04 36.33
N LEU A 790 -20.83 51.04 36.58
CA LEU A 790 -21.68 52.23 36.69
C LEU A 790 -22.21 52.44 38.12
N GLY A 791 -22.14 51.41 38.97
CA GLY A 791 -22.69 51.41 40.32
C GLY A 791 -24.16 50.92 40.36
N PRO A 792 -24.62 50.43 41.53
CA PRO A 792 -25.95 49.82 41.70
C PRO A 792 -27.12 50.80 41.55
N GLY A 793 -26.88 52.11 41.67
CA GLY A 793 -27.91 53.15 41.56
C GLY A 793 -28.04 53.80 40.18
N HIS A 794 -27.22 53.40 39.20
CA HIS A 794 -27.25 53.97 37.85
C HIS A 794 -28.48 53.49 37.07
N THR A 795 -29.11 54.34 36.26
CA THR A 795 -30.34 54.01 35.53
C THR A 795 -30.20 52.80 34.61
N SER A 796 -29.05 52.61 33.97
CA SER A 796 -28.74 51.43 33.15
C SER A 796 -28.57 50.13 33.95
N THR A 797 -28.33 50.21 35.26
CA THR A 797 -28.20 49.08 36.17
C THR A 797 -29.57 48.64 36.74
N LEU A 798 -30.54 49.55 36.75
CA LEU A 798 -31.90 49.35 37.26
C LEU A 798 -32.89 48.87 36.17
N ASN A 799 -32.50 48.96 34.89
CA ASN A 799 -33.22 48.50 33.69
C ASN A 799 -32.51 47.30 33.08
#